data_AF-A0A813FML3-F1
#
_entry.id   AF-A0A813FML3-F1
#
_cell.length_a   1.000
_cell.length_b   1.000
_cell.length_c   1.000
_cell.angle_alpha   90.00
_cell.angle_beta   90.00
_cell.angle_gamma   90.00
#
_symmetry.space_group_name_H-M   'P 1'
#
loop_
_entity.id
_entity.type
_entity.pdbx_description
1 polymer ?
#
loop_
_entity_poly.entity_id
_entity_poly.type
_entity_poly.pdbx_seq_one_letter_code
_entity_poly.pdbx_strand_id
1 'polypeptide(L)'
;MVPVENTLGGSIHANYDLMLKCPDLHVVAELDFPVQHCLIGPPGSTRNDIRLVMSHWQALAQCDGYLRTWGVQTKVAFDTAGSAKMIKEQGLRDTAAVCSELAATRYGLEVLARGIQDVQFNHTRFLLLSREPCAVIRGPGRPDESVKTTVIFWATHTPGALFRCVSAFALRDIGIIKTESRPVPPQQWAQLMPDSSSAGSKAKYNYIFYLDVAAHPDSEDMRNALDHLRELTPFVRTLGPYPTGGTLTEDVALRTRAVMPPPAAATKKDSQKKDGMRIGILGFGKFGQFLARRFLEQHQVFVSSIESDLASMAAEMGCTWVPWEQAGQEMLMTHSVEVLVISTSMVAFQETVSRLPAAVLQKAKPLVVDVLSVKSYPKQVLLQHLPQECDILCCHPMFGPESGRNGWHGLPFVFEVARTSQWDRTQKFLTIFESAGCRMVALSCEEHDKQTAASQFLTHLTGRVLAGHGCEATPIDTVGYQNLCEVSDHVCQDSFELFYGLFKYNPNSLQQLCLFKRGIADVERQLRQRFDREAAGDNVRNDTSALTLSSTIGKIAESKTAQIQALSAKLKEEGQKVNGALCVGEPGYAPPPEVLAALKAAPAEGKTRYTVVPGTAELRKAICEDLRTRKGVEYKPDQIVVSCGGKQAIYQALLAICDEGDEVLVPTPCWVSYHDIARLCRASPVPIETTAAEGYILQPGPLASALEASGPRCRAVVLCNPSNPTGAVIPPSVLAGLADVLRRPEFSHVYVLADEIYEHIVYDTEHTCFASLPGMKRRTLLINGFSKGFAMTGLRLGYLATAHEGVAAACVKLQGQITSCASSVVQHAALAALRGGPPIQAWVAERVQELRVKRDLVLTRLRSMPGVECATPQGAFYVLPNLSKLFQKEGSKAWPSTCCCCCCCCCCCCCCRCYGCCCFCCSCCCSCCCCVHYSVGSDESVIESRVAVGVGELFRSHEQ
;
A
#
# COMPACT_ATOMS: atom_id res chain seq x y z
N MET A 1 8.14 8.87 -30.27
CA MET A 1 8.16 7.41 -30.05
C MET A 1 7.83 7.16 -28.59
N VAL A 2 6.84 6.33 -28.28
CA VAL A 2 6.43 6.01 -26.90
C VAL A 2 6.29 4.51 -26.72
N PRO A 3 6.70 3.92 -25.58
CA PRO A 3 6.49 2.51 -25.31
C PRO A 3 5.03 2.27 -24.94
N VAL A 4 4.40 1.22 -25.45
CA VAL A 4 3.00 0.90 -25.15
C VAL A 4 2.82 -0.46 -24.50
N GLU A 5 3.78 -1.36 -24.66
CA GLU A 5 3.69 -2.72 -24.15
C GLU A 5 5.07 -3.35 -24.03
N ASN A 6 5.26 -4.19 -23.02
CA ASN A 6 6.43 -5.05 -22.87
C ASN A 6 5.98 -6.50 -22.64
N THR A 7 6.69 -7.47 -23.20
CA THR A 7 6.34 -8.90 -23.10
C THR A 7 6.29 -9.40 -21.65
N LEU A 8 7.12 -8.86 -20.75
CA LEU A 8 7.13 -9.22 -19.33
C LEU A 8 6.31 -8.24 -18.47
N GLY A 9 6.32 -6.95 -18.82
CA GLY A 9 5.69 -5.87 -18.05
C GLY A 9 4.24 -5.58 -18.39
N GLY A 10 3.70 -6.15 -19.47
CA GLY A 10 2.36 -5.89 -19.98
C GLY A 10 2.19 -4.51 -20.62
N SER A 11 0.95 -4.09 -20.80
CA SER A 11 0.58 -2.80 -21.42
C SER A 11 0.86 -1.60 -20.50
N ILE A 12 1.41 -0.53 -21.05
CA ILE A 12 1.71 0.73 -20.36
C ILE A 12 0.52 1.67 -20.54
N HIS A 13 -0.53 1.47 -19.73
CA HIS A 13 -1.80 2.17 -19.91
C HIS A 13 -1.73 3.69 -19.80
N ALA A 14 -0.75 4.24 -19.08
CA ALA A 14 -0.56 5.69 -18.98
C ALA A 14 -0.32 6.34 -20.36
N ASN A 15 0.41 5.67 -21.26
CA ASN A 15 0.68 6.19 -22.60
C ASN A 15 -0.54 6.06 -23.51
N TYR A 16 -1.34 5.00 -23.34
CA TYR A 16 -2.64 4.87 -24.00
C TYR A 16 -3.60 6.01 -23.64
N ASP A 17 -3.70 6.35 -22.35
CA ASP A 17 -4.55 7.45 -21.88
C ASP A 17 -4.08 8.82 -22.39
N LEU A 18 -2.77 9.05 -22.49
CA LEU A 18 -2.23 10.30 -23.04
C LEU A 18 -2.57 10.47 -24.52
N MET A 19 -2.50 9.38 -25.31
CA MET A 19 -2.93 9.41 -26.71
C MET A 19 -4.42 9.72 -26.83
N LEU A 20 -5.25 9.23 -25.91
CA LEU A 20 -6.67 9.54 -25.86
C LEU A 20 -6.94 11.03 -25.58
N LYS A 21 -6.16 11.67 -24.70
CA LYS A 21 -6.30 13.10 -24.35
C LYS A 21 -5.85 14.06 -25.44
N CYS A 22 -4.99 13.65 -26.35
CA CYS A 22 -4.48 14.49 -27.43
C CYS A 22 -5.19 14.15 -28.75
N PRO A 23 -6.24 14.90 -29.16
CA PRO A 23 -7.04 14.58 -30.36
C PRO A 23 -6.22 14.58 -31.65
N ASP A 24 -5.22 15.45 -31.75
CA ASP A 24 -4.40 15.63 -32.96
C ASP A 24 -3.25 14.61 -33.09
N LEU A 25 -3.16 13.64 -32.19
CA LEU A 25 -2.05 12.68 -32.17
C LEU A 25 -2.42 11.41 -32.92
N HIS A 26 -1.59 11.07 -33.92
CA HIS A 26 -1.77 9.92 -34.78
C HIS A 26 -0.65 8.91 -34.63
N VAL A 27 -0.98 7.62 -34.69
CA VAL A 27 0.03 6.56 -34.81
C VAL A 27 0.45 6.47 -36.27
N VAL A 28 1.75 6.60 -36.53
CA VAL A 28 2.30 6.60 -37.89
C VAL A 28 3.24 5.43 -38.18
N ALA A 29 3.73 4.76 -37.13
CA ALA A 29 4.49 3.52 -37.22
C ALA A 29 4.50 2.77 -35.89
N GLU A 30 4.84 1.49 -35.92
CA GLU A 30 5.18 0.68 -34.75
C GLU A 30 6.61 0.15 -34.87
N LEU A 31 7.28 -0.03 -33.73
CA LEU A 31 8.63 -0.57 -33.64
C LEU A 31 8.70 -1.55 -32.47
N ASP A 32 9.11 -2.79 -32.74
CA ASP A 32 9.36 -3.80 -31.72
C ASP A 32 10.85 -3.88 -31.41
N PHE A 33 11.24 -3.43 -30.22
CA PHE A 33 12.63 -3.45 -29.79
C PHE A 33 12.89 -4.66 -28.89
N PRO A 34 13.83 -5.55 -29.26
CA PRO A 34 14.29 -6.61 -28.37
C PRO A 34 15.04 -5.99 -27.19
N VAL A 35 14.70 -6.41 -25.98
CA VAL A 35 15.40 -6.00 -24.75
C VAL A 35 16.58 -6.95 -24.57
N GLN A 36 17.78 -6.45 -24.88
CA GLN A 36 19.03 -7.17 -24.68
C GLN A 36 19.86 -6.49 -23.60
N HIS A 37 20.10 -7.22 -22.52
CA HIS A 37 20.96 -6.78 -21.43
C HIS A 37 22.38 -7.31 -21.65
N CYS A 38 23.36 -6.44 -21.42
CA CYS A 38 24.78 -6.76 -21.44
C CYS A 38 25.38 -6.48 -20.06
N LEU A 39 26.34 -7.30 -19.65
CA LEU A 39 27.20 -6.99 -18.53
C LEU A 39 28.40 -6.18 -19.04
N ILE A 40 28.56 -4.96 -18.53
CA ILE A 40 29.52 -3.98 -19.04
C ILE A 40 30.45 -3.55 -17.90
N GLY A 41 31.76 -3.68 -18.09
CA GLY A 41 32.75 -3.39 -17.06
C GLY A 41 33.88 -2.49 -17.57
N PRO A 42 34.80 -2.10 -16.68
CA PRO A 42 36.00 -1.36 -17.04
C PRO A 42 36.83 -2.09 -18.11
N PRO A 43 37.50 -1.37 -19.02
CA PRO A 43 38.33 -2.01 -20.04
C PRO A 43 39.41 -2.93 -19.43
N GLY A 44 39.55 -4.14 -19.97
CA GLY A 44 40.50 -5.14 -19.50
C GLY A 44 40.09 -5.88 -18.21
N SER A 45 38.90 -5.63 -17.67
CA SER A 45 38.38 -6.38 -16.51
C SER A 45 37.92 -7.79 -16.90
N THR A 46 38.21 -8.76 -16.04
CA THR A 46 37.78 -10.16 -16.19
C THR A 46 36.71 -10.51 -15.17
N ARG A 47 36.06 -11.67 -15.33
CA ARG A 47 35.02 -12.15 -14.41
C ARG A 47 35.46 -12.16 -12.94
N ASN A 48 36.74 -12.45 -12.66
CA ASN A 48 37.25 -12.53 -11.29
C ASN A 48 37.48 -11.15 -10.66
N ASP A 49 37.57 -10.10 -11.47
CA ASP A 49 37.80 -8.73 -11.01
C ASP A 49 36.50 -8.07 -10.55
N ILE A 50 35.35 -8.53 -11.07
CA ILE A 50 34.05 -7.94 -10.77
C ILE A 50 33.46 -8.54 -9.50
N ARG A 51 33.21 -7.69 -8.50
CA ARG A 51 32.57 -8.05 -7.22
C ARG A 51 31.16 -7.49 -7.10
N LEU A 52 30.90 -6.36 -7.77
CA LEU A 52 29.66 -5.62 -7.70
C LEU A 52 29.08 -5.41 -9.11
N VAL A 53 27.77 -5.58 -9.24
CA VAL A 53 27.03 -5.27 -10.47
C VAL A 53 25.92 -4.27 -10.16
N MET A 54 25.86 -3.17 -10.90
CA MET A 54 24.88 -2.11 -10.68
C MET A 54 24.00 -1.84 -11.89
N SER A 55 22.71 -1.65 -11.65
CA SER A 55 21.75 -1.23 -12.68
C SER A 55 20.41 -0.83 -12.06
N HIS A 56 19.48 -0.38 -12.89
CA HIS A 56 18.09 -0.23 -12.50
C HIS A 56 17.53 -1.56 -11.98
N TRP A 57 16.69 -1.51 -10.95
CA TRP A 57 16.18 -2.70 -10.27
C TRP A 57 15.51 -3.71 -11.22
N GLN A 58 14.77 -3.21 -12.22
CA GLN A 58 14.07 -4.06 -13.20
C GLN A 58 15.04 -4.77 -14.15
N ALA A 59 16.17 -4.16 -14.48
CA ALA A 59 17.21 -4.79 -15.32
C ALA A 59 18.00 -5.85 -14.52
N LEU A 60 18.29 -5.56 -13.25
CA LEU A 60 18.90 -6.55 -12.34
C LEU A 60 17.99 -7.76 -12.13
N ALA A 61 16.70 -7.53 -11.89
CA ALA A 61 15.72 -8.59 -11.71
C ALA A 61 15.54 -9.44 -12.98
N GLN A 62 15.69 -8.86 -14.18
CA GLN A 62 15.64 -9.60 -15.45
C GLN A 62 16.89 -10.41 -15.74
N CYS A 63 17.98 -10.24 -14.98
CA CYS A 63 19.25 -10.94 -15.18
C CYS A 63 19.72 -11.68 -13.92
N ASP A 64 18.84 -11.85 -12.92
CA ASP A 64 19.20 -12.39 -11.60
C ASP A 64 19.76 -13.81 -11.72
N GLY A 65 19.16 -14.66 -12.57
CA GLY A 65 19.64 -16.01 -12.83
C GLY A 65 21.09 -16.03 -13.31
N TYR A 66 21.41 -15.23 -14.34
CA TYR A 66 22.78 -15.12 -14.85
C TYR A 66 23.75 -14.52 -13.82
N LEU A 67 23.37 -13.44 -13.14
CA LEU A 67 24.23 -12.77 -12.17
C LEU A 67 24.56 -13.66 -10.96
N ARG A 68 23.64 -14.51 -10.52
CA ARG A 68 23.91 -15.53 -9.48
C ARG A 68 24.99 -16.51 -9.88
N THR A 69 25.07 -16.90 -11.16
CA THR A 69 26.16 -17.77 -11.63
C THR A 69 27.53 -17.08 -11.50
N TRP A 70 27.58 -15.75 -11.58
CA TRP A 70 28.80 -14.96 -11.39
C TRP A 70 29.18 -14.76 -9.92
N GLY A 71 28.27 -15.04 -8.97
CA GLY A 71 28.55 -14.88 -7.53
C GLY A 71 28.79 -13.42 -7.10
N VAL A 72 28.31 -12.47 -7.90
CA VAL A 72 28.52 -11.03 -7.70
C VAL A 72 27.39 -10.42 -6.87
N GLN A 73 27.71 -9.40 -6.09
CA GLN A 73 26.69 -8.62 -5.38
C GLN A 73 26.01 -7.65 -6.34
N THR A 74 24.70 -7.44 -6.19
CA THR A 74 23.96 -6.49 -7.02
C THR A 74 23.60 -5.22 -6.25
N LYS A 75 23.77 -4.05 -6.86
CA LYS A 75 23.41 -2.74 -6.29
C LYS A 75 22.42 -2.01 -7.19
N VAL A 76 21.26 -1.68 -6.65
CA VAL A 76 20.25 -0.90 -7.38
C VAL A 76 20.77 0.52 -7.62
N ALA A 77 20.63 0.96 -8.87
CA ALA A 77 20.93 2.31 -9.33
C ALA A 77 19.70 2.94 -10.00
N PHE A 78 19.78 4.23 -10.29
CA PHE A 78 18.65 5.01 -10.81
C PHE A 78 18.27 4.62 -12.26
N ASP A 79 19.26 4.37 -13.13
CA ASP A 79 19.03 3.94 -14.50
C ASP A 79 20.18 3.06 -15.02
N THR A 80 19.92 2.32 -16.09
CA THR A 80 20.86 1.32 -16.63
C THR A 80 22.10 1.97 -17.26
N ALA A 81 21.92 3.01 -18.09
CA ALA A 81 23.04 3.70 -18.76
C ALA A 81 23.86 4.57 -17.79
N GLY A 82 23.19 5.19 -16.81
CA GLY A 82 23.80 5.95 -15.73
C GLY A 82 24.70 5.10 -14.84
N SER A 83 24.42 3.80 -14.71
CA SER A 83 25.31 2.87 -14.01
C SER A 83 26.65 2.69 -14.74
N ALA A 84 26.63 2.54 -16.06
CA ALA A 84 27.85 2.52 -16.88
C ALA A 84 28.59 3.87 -16.81
N LYS A 85 27.86 4.99 -16.89
CA LYS A 85 28.45 6.33 -16.73
C LYS A 85 29.16 6.48 -15.38
N MET A 86 28.53 6.04 -14.30
CA MET A 86 29.07 6.11 -12.94
C MET A 86 30.35 5.29 -12.78
N ILE A 87 30.38 4.07 -13.31
CA ILE A 87 31.59 3.23 -13.29
C ILE A 87 32.76 3.95 -13.97
N LYS A 88 32.50 4.61 -15.11
CA LYS A 88 33.52 5.36 -15.82
C LYS A 88 33.97 6.61 -15.05
N GLU A 89 33.04 7.45 -14.61
CA GLU A 89 33.33 8.73 -13.95
C GLU A 89 34.02 8.55 -12.60
N GLN A 90 33.64 7.52 -11.83
CA GLN A 90 34.20 7.23 -10.52
C GLN A 90 35.40 6.26 -10.58
N GLY A 91 35.74 5.74 -11.76
CA GLY A 91 36.87 4.83 -11.96
C GLY A 91 36.75 3.51 -11.18
N LEU A 92 35.53 2.98 -11.01
CA LEU A 92 35.27 1.77 -10.23
C LEU A 92 35.77 0.53 -10.99
N ARG A 93 36.88 -0.05 -10.53
CA ARG A 93 37.56 -1.15 -11.24
C ARG A 93 36.97 -2.54 -11.00
N ASP A 94 36.27 -2.72 -9.88
CA ASP A 94 35.69 -3.99 -9.45
C ASP A 94 34.17 -4.07 -9.68
N THR A 95 33.63 -3.12 -10.45
CA THR A 95 32.20 -2.92 -10.59
C THR A 95 31.81 -2.96 -12.07
N ALA A 96 30.78 -3.76 -12.40
CA ALA A 96 30.17 -3.80 -13.73
C ALA A 96 28.73 -3.27 -13.68
N ALA A 97 28.14 -3.00 -14.83
CA ALA A 97 26.77 -2.56 -14.99
C ALA A 97 25.98 -3.49 -15.90
N VAL A 98 24.70 -3.68 -15.60
CA VAL A 98 23.75 -4.28 -16.55
C VAL A 98 23.15 -3.17 -17.40
N CYS A 99 23.49 -3.08 -18.68
CA CYS A 99 22.93 -2.06 -19.57
C CYS A 99 23.01 -2.48 -21.04
N SER A 100 22.58 -1.60 -21.95
CA SER A 100 22.67 -1.87 -23.38
C SER A 100 24.11 -1.78 -23.88
N GLU A 101 24.43 -2.53 -24.92
CA GLU A 101 25.75 -2.49 -25.56
C GLU A 101 26.16 -1.07 -26.02
N LEU A 102 25.18 -0.26 -26.46
CA LEU A 102 25.42 1.13 -26.84
C LEU A 102 26.00 1.97 -25.69
N ALA A 103 25.62 1.66 -24.43
CA ALA A 103 26.16 2.35 -23.27
C ALA A 103 27.66 2.05 -23.07
N ALA A 104 28.11 0.83 -23.36
CA ALA A 104 29.53 0.47 -23.29
C ALA A 104 30.36 1.34 -24.23
N THR A 105 29.94 1.43 -25.51
CA THR A 105 30.61 2.27 -26.52
C THR A 105 30.61 3.73 -26.12
N ARG A 106 29.46 4.25 -25.64
CA ARG A 106 29.31 5.65 -25.27
C ARG A 106 30.22 6.08 -24.12
N TYR A 107 30.43 5.22 -23.13
CA TYR A 107 31.21 5.53 -21.92
C TYR A 107 32.63 4.95 -21.95
N GLY A 108 33.04 4.32 -23.05
CA GLY A 108 34.38 3.74 -23.19
C GLY A 108 34.62 2.65 -22.14
N LEU A 109 33.66 1.73 -22.02
CA LEU A 109 33.67 0.51 -21.22
C LEU A 109 33.59 -0.71 -22.14
N GLU A 110 33.87 -1.90 -21.61
CA GLU A 110 33.87 -3.15 -22.37
C GLU A 110 32.68 -4.04 -22.02
N VAL A 111 32.15 -4.71 -23.04
CA VAL A 111 31.09 -5.71 -22.88
C VAL A 111 31.72 -7.03 -22.42
N LEU A 112 31.46 -7.40 -21.17
CA LEU A 112 31.94 -8.65 -20.57
C LEU A 112 31.07 -9.85 -20.94
N ALA A 113 29.76 -9.63 -21.08
CA ALA A 113 28.80 -10.65 -21.51
C ALA A 113 27.59 -10.01 -22.20
N ARG A 114 27.03 -10.69 -23.21
CA ARG A 114 25.82 -10.27 -23.95
C ARG A 114 24.69 -11.24 -23.67
N GLY A 115 23.45 -10.75 -23.76
CA GLY A 115 22.26 -11.59 -23.66
C GLY A 115 22.06 -12.21 -22.29
N ILE A 116 22.42 -11.48 -21.23
CA ILE A 116 22.43 -11.99 -19.85
C ILE A 116 21.05 -12.03 -19.19
N GLN A 117 20.01 -11.60 -19.90
CA GLN A 117 18.63 -11.68 -19.44
C GLN A 117 18.16 -13.14 -19.30
N ASP A 118 17.36 -13.40 -18.27
CA ASP A 118 16.82 -14.74 -17.97
C ASP A 118 15.78 -15.18 -19.02
N VAL A 119 15.03 -14.22 -19.59
CA VAL A 119 14.07 -14.47 -20.67
C VAL A 119 14.58 -13.88 -21.98
N GLN A 120 14.87 -14.75 -22.95
CA GLN A 120 15.52 -14.37 -24.21
C GLN A 120 14.58 -13.65 -25.20
N PHE A 121 13.27 -13.89 -25.11
CA PHE A 121 12.26 -13.32 -26.01
C PHE A 121 11.49 -12.15 -25.36
N ASN A 122 12.23 -11.18 -24.80
CA ASN A 122 11.64 -9.98 -24.22
C ASN A 122 11.64 -8.83 -25.23
N HIS A 123 10.47 -8.36 -25.64
CA HIS A 123 10.32 -7.22 -26.54
C HIS A 123 9.53 -6.09 -25.90
N THR A 124 9.87 -4.86 -26.28
CA THR A 124 9.06 -3.68 -25.97
C THR A 124 8.53 -3.10 -27.27
N ARG A 125 7.21 -3.00 -27.38
CA ARG A 125 6.53 -2.38 -28.51
C ARG A 125 6.44 -0.88 -28.29
N PHE A 126 6.87 -0.12 -29.30
CA PHE A 126 6.81 1.32 -29.34
C PHE A 126 5.91 1.80 -30.47
N LEU A 127 5.15 2.86 -30.21
CA LEU A 127 4.41 3.59 -31.25
C LEU A 127 5.15 4.88 -31.59
N LEU A 128 5.29 5.15 -32.89
CA LEU A 128 5.71 6.44 -33.39
C LEU A 128 4.46 7.30 -33.58
N LEU A 129 4.49 8.47 -32.95
CA LEU A 129 3.36 9.39 -32.91
C LEU A 129 3.70 10.68 -33.65
N SER A 130 2.73 11.24 -34.36
CA SER A 130 2.84 12.48 -35.12
C SER A 130 1.58 13.32 -34.96
N ARG A 131 1.70 14.65 -35.05
CA ARG A 131 0.53 15.54 -35.12
C ARG A 131 -0.14 15.52 -36.50
N GLU A 132 0.61 15.14 -37.52
CA GLU A 132 0.09 14.91 -38.86
C GLU A 132 -0.17 13.41 -39.04
N PRO A 133 -1.33 13.01 -39.59
CA PRO A 133 -1.58 11.61 -39.92
C PRO A 133 -0.58 11.12 -40.98
N CYS A 134 -0.34 9.81 -41.02
CA CYS A 134 0.55 9.21 -42.01
C CYS A 134 0.02 9.49 -43.42
N ALA A 135 0.77 10.27 -44.22
CA ALA A 135 0.27 10.80 -45.48
C ALA A 135 0.23 9.79 -46.64
N VAL A 136 0.75 8.56 -46.49
CA VAL A 136 0.81 7.59 -47.59
C VAL A 136 0.68 6.15 -47.09
N ILE A 137 -0.52 5.60 -47.17
CA ILE A 137 -0.75 4.14 -47.28
C ILE A 137 -1.79 3.89 -48.38
N ARG A 138 -1.58 4.50 -49.55
CA ARG A 138 -2.25 4.10 -50.79
C ARG A 138 -1.17 3.89 -51.85
N GLY A 139 -0.62 2.67 -51.86
CA GLY A 139 0.24 2.22 -52.95
C GLY A 139 -0.51 1.19 -53.78
N PRO A 140 -0.58 1.32 -55.12
CA PRO A 140 -1.11 0.26 -55.96
C PRO A 140 -0.23 -0.98 -55.82
N GLY A 141 -0.80 -2.10 -55.37
CA GLY A 141 -0.14 -3.41 -55.37
C GLY A 141 0.50 -3.89 -54.06
N ARG A 142 0.30 -3.22 -52.91
CA ARG A 142 0.56 -3.85 -51.61
C ARG A 142 -0.76 -4.45 -51.08
N PRO A 143 -0.83 -5.75 -50.75
CA PRO A 143 -2.04 -6.32 -50.18
C PRO A 143 -2.39 -5.59 -48.88
N ASP A 144 -3.69 -5.38 -48.64
CA ASP A 144 -4.25 -4.77 -47.41
C ASP A 144 -3.72 -5.39 -46.11
N GLU A 145 -3.10 -6.57 -46.19
CA GLU A 145 -2.56 -7.37 -45.10
C GLU A 145 -1.43 -6.71 -44.28
N SER A 146 -0.78 -5.65 -44.78
CA SER A 146 0.35 -5.02 -44.06
C SER A 146 0.00 -3.77 -43.25
N VAL A 147 -1.29 -3.45 -43.05
CA VAL A 147 -1.73 -2.21 -42.38
C VAL A 147 -2.49 -2.51 -41.10
N LYS A 148 -2.11 -1.83 -40.00
CA LYS A 148 -2.84 -1.82 -38.73
C LYS A 148 -3.56 -0.49 -38.58
N THR A 149 -4.75 -0.54 -38.00
CA THR A 149 -5.48 0.63 -37.54
C THR A 149 -5.80 0.46 -36.06
N THR A 150 -5.40 1.42 -35.22
CA THR A 150 -5.77 1.43 -33.81
C THR A 150 -7.10 2.15 -33.61
N VAL A 151 -8.09 1.43 -33.10
CA VAL A 151 -9.44 1.90 -32.78
C VAL A 151 -9.63 1.91 -31.27
N ILE A 152 -10.12 3.02 -30.75
CA ILE A 152 -10.47 3.19 -29.34
C ILE A 152 -11.98 3.33 -29.25
N PHE A 153 -12.60 2.55 -28.38
CA PHE A 153 -14.02 2.71 -28.07
C PHE A 153 -14.30 2.33 -26.63
N TRP A 154 -15.52 2.56 -26.18
CA TRP A 154 -16.00 1.99 -24.93
C TRP A 154 -17.42 1.48 -25.11
N ALA A 155 -17.93 0.65 -24.19
CA ALA A 155 -19.31 0.18 -24.28
C ALA A 155 -19.96 0.16 -22.91
N THR A 156 -21.29 0.31 -22.88
CA THR A 156 -22.06 0.21 -21.64
C THR A 156 -21.93 -1.20 -21.07
N HIS A 157 -21.59 -1.31 -19.78
CA HIS A 157 -21.28 -2.57 -19.11
C HIS A 157 -22.53 -3.45 -18.96
N THR A 158 -22.82 -4.24 -19.99
CA THR A 158 -23.95 -5.17 -20.09
C THR A 158 -23.45 -6.52 -20.61
N PRO A 159 -24.12 -7.65 -20.27
CA PRO A 159 -23.75 -8.95 -20.81
C PRO A 159 -23.64 -8.94 -22.34
N GLY A 160 -22.49 -9.42 -22.84
CA GLY A 160 -22.20 -9.48 -24.28
C GLY A 160 -21.82 -8.16 -24.96
N ALA A 161 -21.63 -7.05 -24.23
CA ALA A 161 -21.31 -5.75 -24.82
C ALA A 161 -20.06 -5.78 -25.72
N LEU A 162 -18.94 -6.31 -25.20
CA LEU A 162 -17.70 -6.42 -25.99
C LEU A 162 -17.87 -7.34 -27.19
N PHE A 163 -18.58 -8.46 -27.03
CA PHE A 163 -18.87 -9.40 -28.13
C PHE A 163 -19.61 -8.70 -29.27
N ARG A 164 -20.65 -7.90 -28.96
CA ARG A 164 -21.38 -7.11 -29.97
C ARG A 164 -20.45 -6.12 -30.68
N CYS A 165 -19.65 -5.35 -29.94
CA CYS A 165 -18.71 -4.40 -30.54
C CYS A 165 -17.67 -5.07 -31.44
N VAL A 166 -17.06 -6.18 -30.99
CA VAL A 166 -16.05 -6.93 -31.73
C VAL A 166 -16.65 -7.65 -32.95
N SER A 167 -17.92 -8.09 -32.87
CA SER A 167 -18.60 -8.75 -33.98
C SER A 167 -18.73 -7.87 -35.23
N ALA A 168 -18.70 -6.54 -35.09
CA ALA A 168 -18.72 -5.62 -36.21
C ALA A 168 -17.55 -5.83 -37.20
N PHE A 169 -16.38 -6.20 -36.67
CA PHE A 169 -15.18 -6.53 -37.44
C PHE A 169 -15.21 -7.97 -37.95
N ALA A 170 -15.60 -8.92 -37.09
CA ALA A 170 -15.62 -10.35 -37.44
C ALA A 170 -16.62 -10.68 -38.56
N LEU A 171 -17.77 -9.99 -38.62
CA LEU A 171 -18.77 -10.17 -39.69
C LEU A 171 -18.28 -9.74 -41.09
N ARG A 172 -17.10 -9.12 -41.16
CA ARG A 172 -16.48 -8.57 -42.38
C ARG A 172 -15.06 -9.11 -42.57
N ASP A 173 -14.74 -10.22 -41.92
CA ASP A 173 -13.43 -10.90 -41.98
C ASP A 173 -12.23 -9.98 -41.64
N ILE A 174 -12.45 -8.94 -40.83
CA ILE A 174 -11.37 -8.05 -40.37
C ILE A 174 -10.69 -8.67 -39.15
N GLY A 175 -9.41 -9.00 -39.29
CA GLY A 175 -8.59 -9.55 -38.21
C GLY A 175 -8.35 -8.55 -37.09
N ILE A 176 -8.61 -8.95 -35.85
CA ILE A 176 -8.22 -8.20 -34.64
C ILE A 176 -6.88 -8.75 -34.17
N ILE A 177 -5.85 -7.91 -34.23
CA ILE A 177 -4.48 -8.28 -33.90
C ILE A 177 -4.20 -8.12 -32.41
N LYS A 178 -4.75 -7.08 -31.79
CA LYS A 178 -4.64 -6.83 -30.35
C LYS A 178 -5.96 -6.32 -29.80
N THR A 179 -6.32 -6.80 -28.62
CA THR A 179 -7.37 -6.21 -27.79
C THR A 179 -6.80 -5.90 -26.42
N GLU A 180 -6.80 -4.64 -26.03
CA GLU A 180 -6.44 -4.18 -24.70
C GLU A 180 -7.66 -3.53 -24.06
N SER A 181 -7.85 -3.75 -22.76
CA SER A 181 -8.96 -3.15 -22.03
C SER A 181 -8.52 -2.67 -20.67
N ARG A 182 -9.06 -1.54 -20.23
CA ARG A 182 -8.76 -0.99 -18.91
C ARG A 182 -10.01 -0.47 -18.21
N PRO A 183 -10.24 -0.82 -16.93
CA PRO A 183 -11.26 -0.18 -16.12
C PRO A 183 -10.85 1.25 -15.77
N VAL A 184 -11.74 2.19 -16.06
CA VAL A 184 -11.59 3.61 -15.76
C VAL A 184 -12.63 4.00 -14.72
N PRO A 185 -12.21 4.48 -13.53
CA PRO A 185 -13.12 4.99 -12.51
C PRO A 185 -13.92 6.20 -13.02
N PRO A 186 -15.17 6.42 -12.53
CA PRO A 186 -16.01 7.53 -12.99
C PRO A 186 -15.36 8.92 -12.92
N GLN A 187 -14.50 9.17 -11.93
CA GLN A 187 -13.77 10.44 -11.77
C GLN A 187 -12.74 10.68 -12.89
N GLN A 188 -12.03 9.62 -13.28
CA GLN A 188 -11.07 9.69 -14.40
C GLN A 188 -11.78 9.65 -15.75
N TRP A 189 -12.96 9.04 -15.80
CA TRP A 189 -13.80 8.99 -17.00
C TRP A 189 -14.15 10.39 -17.51
N ALA A 190 -14.63 11.27 -16.62
CA ALA A 190 -14.96 12.64 -16.97
C ALA A 190 -13.74 13.44 -17.45
N GLN A 191 -12.53 13.11 -16.98
CA GLN A 191 -11.28 13.74 -17.41
C GLN A 191 -10.77 13.21 -18.77
N LEU A 192 -11.03 11.94 -19.07
CA LEU A 192 -10.62 11.30 -20.32
C LEU A 192 -11.62 11.52 -21.46
N MET A 193 -12.91 11.67 -21.11
CA MET A 193 -14.03 11.81 -22.06
C MET A 193 -14.97 12.96 -21.64
N PRO A 194 -14.52 14.23 -21.74
CA PRO A 194 -15.31 15.39 -21.30
C PRO A 194 -16.65 15.55 -22.03
N ASP A 195 -16.70 15.12 -23.30
CA ASP A 195 -17.86 15.26 -24.18
C ASP A 195 -18.80 14.04 -24.15
N SER A 196 -18.51 13.01 -23.34
CA SER A 196 -19.39 11.83 -23.23
C SER A 196 -20.61 12.15 -22.35
N SER A 197 -21.76 12.37 -22.99
CA SER A 197 -23.07 12.67 -22.37
C SER A 197 -23.61 11.54 -21.46
N SER A 198 -22.85 10.46 -21.26
CA SER A 198 -23.21 9.30 -20.45
C SER A 198 -22.59 9.33 -19.04
N ALA A 199 -22.81 10.41 -18.30
CA ALA A 199 -22.48 10.50 -16.87
C ALA A 199 -23.46 9.71 -15.97
N GLY A 200 -24.15 8.70 -16.50
CA GLY A 200 -25.24 7.98 -15.83
C GLY A 200 -24.99 6.49 -15.52
N SER A 201 -23.77 5.98 -15.74
CA SER A 201 -23.46 4.57 -15.44
C SER A 201 -23.33 4.37 -13.93
N LYS A 202 -24.28 3.65 -13.32
CA LYS A 202 -24.19 3.15 -11.92
C LYS A 202 -23.07 2.10 -11.73
N ALA A 203 -22.29 1.80 -12.77
CA ALA A 203 -21.21 0.83 -12.71
C ALA A 203 -20.00 1.40 -11.95
N LYS A 204 -19.37 0.53 -11.16
CA LYS A 204 -18.16 0.85 -10.38
C LYS A 204 -16.99 1.32 -11.27
N TYR A 205 -16.95 0.85 -12.52
CA TYR A 205 -15.96 1.21 -13.55
C TYR A 205 -16.62 1.18 -14.93
N ASN A 206 -16.13 2.02 -15.84
CA ASN A 206 -16.36 1.88 -17.28
C ASN A 206 -15.11 1.28 -17.93
N TYR A 207 -15.25 0.54 -19.04
CA TYR A 207 -14.10 -0.05 -19.73
C TYR A 207 -13.84 0.69 -21.03
N ILE A 208 -12.61 1.14 -21.22
CA ILE A 208 -12.09 1.61 -22.51
C ILE A 208 -11.38 0.42 -23.17
N PHE A 209 -11.64 0.23 -24.46
CA PHE A 209 -11.04 -0.79 -25.30
C PHE A 209 -10.16 -0.14 -26.36
N TYR A 210 -8.97 -0.70 -26.54
CA TYR A 210 -8.02 -0.35 -27.60
C TYR A 210 -7.82 -1.58 -28.48
N LEU A 211 -8.20 -1.49 -29.74
CA LEU A 211 -8.11 -2.57 -30.70
C LEU A 211 -7.13 -2.19 -31.81
N ASP A 212 -6.21 -3.08 -32.13
CA ASP A 212 -5.46 -3.01 -33.38
C ASP A 212 -6.11 -3.96 -34.38
N VAL A 213 -6.58 -3.43 -35.50
CA VAL A 213 -7.24 -4.22 -36.55
C VAL A 213 -6.45 -4.19 -37.86
N ALA A 214 -6.46 -5.31 -38.57
CA ALA A 214 -5.73 -5.55 -39.80
C ALA A 214 -6.46 -5.01 -41.04
N ALA A 215 -6.81 -3.72 -41.05
CA ALA A 215 -7.51 -3.10 -42.17
C ALA A 215 -7.26 -1.59 -42.25
N HIS A 216 -7.22 -1.04 -43.46
CA HIS A 216 -7.19 0.40 -43.69
C HIS A 216 -8.57 1.04 -43.41
N PRO A 217 -8.67 2.21 -42.75
CA PRO A 217 -9.96 2.84 -42.42
C PRO A 217 -10.79 3.25 -43.64
N ASP A 218 -10.14 3.41 -44.80
CA ASP A 218 -10.80 3.68 -46.09
C ASP A 218 -11.19 2.41 -46.88
N SER A 219 -11.02 1.21 -46.34
CA SER A 219 -11.61 0.03 -46.98
C SER A 219 -13.12 0.03 -46.75
N GLU A 220 -13.89 -0.53 -47.70
CA GLU A 220 -15.35 -0.57 -47.58
C GLU A 220 -15.79 -1.35 -46.34
N ASP A 221 -15.18 -2.50 -46.10
CA ASP A 221 -15.44 -3.33 -44.93
C ASP A 221 -15.10 -2.63 -43.63
N MET A 222 -13.95 -1.94 -43.53
CA MET A 222 -13.58 -1.22 -42.31
C MET A 222 -14.48 -0.02 -42.05
N ARG A 223 -14.89 0.73 -43.08
CA ARG A 223 -15.89 1.80 -42.92
C ARG A 223 -17.19 1.25 -42.37
N ASN A 224 -17.70 0.18 -42.98
CA ASN A 224 -18.93 -0.47 -42.54
C ASN A 224 -18.80 -1.06 -41.12
N ALA A 225 -17.62 -1.56 -40.74
CA ALA A 225 -17.35 -2.03 -39.39
C ALA A 225 -17.33 -0.88 -38.36
N LEU A 226 -16.68 0.23 -38.69
CA LEU A 226 -16.64 1.42 -37.82
C LEU A 226 -18.02 2.07 -37.67
N ASP A 227 -18.82 2.10 -38.73
CA ASP A 227 -20.20 2.61 -38.67
C ASP A 227 -21.09 1.72 -37.80
N HIS A 228 -21.03 0.40 -37.99
CA HIS A 228 -21.72 -0.55 -37.12
C HIS A 228 -21.24 -0.43 -35.66
N LEU A 229 -19.94 -0.21 -35.42
CA LEU A 229 -19.43 0.02 -34.08
C LEU A 229 -19.99 1.32 -33.47
N ARG A 230 -20.07 2.41 -34.23
CA ARG A 230 -20.66 3.69 -33.77
C ARG A 230 -22.15 3.59 -33.42
N GLU A 231 -22.88 2.65 -34.02
CA GLU A 231 -24.28 2.37 -33.62
C GLU A 231 -24.36 1.70 -32.23
N LEU A 232 -23.34 0.91 -31.87
CA LEU A 232 -23.30 0.14 -30.62
C LEU A 232 -22.68 0.90 -29.44
N THR A 233 -21.88 1.94 -29.72
CA THR A 233 -21.17 2.73 -28.71
C THR A 233 -21.24 4.23 -29.00
N PRO A 234 -21.40 5.06 -27.96
CA PRO A 234 -21.41 6.53 -28.10
C PRO A 234 -20.03 7.14 -28.40
N PHE A 235 -18.94 6.37 -28.38
CA PHE A 235 -17.61 6.87 -28.72
C PHE A 235 -16.79 5.83 -29.48
N VAL A 236 -16.25 6.27 -30.61
CA VAL A 236 -15.26 5.55 -31.40
C VAL A 236 -14.24 6.56 -31.91
N ARG A 237 -12.95 6.32 -31.67
CA ARG A 237 -11.84 7.12 -32.18
C ARG A 237 -10.86 6.23 -32.92
N THR A 238 -10.38 6.71 -34.06
CA THR A 238 -9.31 6.04 -34.81
C THR A 238 -8.02 6.85 -34.64
N LEU A 239 -6.95 6.23 -34.18
CA LEU A 239 -5.64 6.91 -34.03
C LEU A 239 -4.86 6.98 -35.34
N GLY A 240 -5.25 6.21 -36.35
CA GLY A 240 -4.69 6.27 -37.69
C GLY A 240 -4.21 4.91 -38.19
N PRO A 241 -4.12 4.74 -39.52
CA PRO A 241 -3.51 3.58 -40.12
C PRO A 241 -2.00 3.71 -40.13
N TYR A 242 -1.29 2.61 -39.88
CA TYR A 242 0.16 2.54 -39.88
C TYR A 242 0.65 1.16 -40.36
N PRO A 243 1.85 1.09 -40.96
CA PRO A 243 2.41 -0.17 -41.44
C PRO A 243 2.73 -1.13 -40.29
N THR A 244 2.59 -2.42 -40.56
CA THR A 244 3.03 -3.52 -39.68
C THR A 244 4.46 -3.94 -39.99
N GLY A 245 5.23 -4.32 -38.97
CA GLY A 245 6.53 -4.96 -39.16
C GLY A 245 7.76 -4.04 -39.25
N GLY A 246 7.73 -2.88 -38.58
CA GLY A 246 8.95 -2.12 -38.25
C GLY A 246 9.73 -1.47 -39.39
N THR A 247 9.26 -1.55 -40.64
CA THR A 247 9.89 -0.86 -41.77
C THR A 247 9.31 0.56 -41.88
N LEU A 248 10.10 1.55 -41.47
CA LEU A 248 9.80 2.96 -41.76
C LEU A 248 9.75 3.12 -43.29
N THR A 249 8.62 3.58 -43.83
CA THR A 249 8.54 3.96 -45.25
C THR A 249 9.55 5.09 -45.52
N GLU A 250 10.08 5.17 -46.74
CA GLU A 250 11.10 6.17 -47.11
C GLU A 250 10.68 7.61 -46.76
N ASP A 251 9.38 7.92 -46.82
CA ASP A 251 8.81 9.21 -46.40
C ASP A 251 8.93 9.49 -44.89
N VAL A 252 8.79 8.47 -44.03
CA VAL A 252 8.98 8.62 -42.57
C VAL A 252 10.47 8.68 -42.24
N ALA A 253 11.32 7.94 -42.96
CA ALA A 253 12.78 8.00 -42.84
C ALA A 253 13.37 9.36 -43.26
N LEU A 254 12.81 9.99 -44.29
CA LEU A 254 13.18 11.35 -44.74
C LEU A 254 12.79 12.42 -43.70
N ARG A 255 11.62 12.29 -43.05
CA ARG A 255 11.19 13.21 -41.99
C ARG A 255 11.92 12.98 -40.65
N THR A 256 12.36 11.76 -40.34
CA THR A 256 13.15 11.46 -39.12
C THR A 256 14.63 11.89 -39.23
N ARG A 257 15.17 12.12 -40.43
CA ARG A 257 16.50 12.76 -40.61
C ARG A 257 16.55 14.23 -40.20
N ALA A 258 15.40 14.89 -39.97
CA ALA A 258 15.34 16.29 -39.57
C ALA A 258 15.51 16.54 -38.06
N VAL A 259 15.77 15.50 -37.25
CA VAL A 259 16.00 15.65 -35.80
C VAL A 259 17.36 15.05 -35.43
N MET A 260 18.41 15.75 -35.84
CA MET A 260 19.77 15.63 -35.28
C MET A 260 20.15 16.98 -34.66
N PRO A 261 21.05 16.99 -33.66
CA PRO A 261 21.18 18.06 -32.66
C PRO A 261 21.63 19.38 -33.31
N PRO A 262 21.39 20.54 -32.65
CA PRO A 262 21.84 21.82 -33.20
C PRO A 262 23.36 21.81 -33.43
N PRO A 263 23.84 22.40 -34.53
CA PRO A 263 25.24 22.33 -34.93
C PRO A 263 26.14 23.12 -33.99
N ALA A 264 27.36 22.60 -33.84
CA ALA A 264 28.44 23.23 -33.11
C ALA A 264 28.81 24.62 -33.67
N ALA A 265 29.07 25.53 -32.73
CA ALA A 265 29.87 26.75 -32.81
C ALA A 265 30.16 27.32 -34.21
N ALA A 266 29.41 28.36 -34.58
CA ALA A 266 29.87 29.37 -35.54
C ALA A 266 30.36 30.60 -34.77
N THR A 267 31.61 30.98 -35.04
CA THR A 267 32.33 32.11 -34.47
C THR A 267 31.87 33.46 -35.07
N LYS A 268 31.71 34.43 -34.15
CA LYS A 268 31.75 35.91 -34.25
C LYS A 268 31.55 36.60 -35.62
N LYS A 269 30.64 37.59 -35.64
CA LYS A 269 30.95 38.97 -36.09
C LYS A 269 29.99 40.03 -35.53
N ASP A 270 30.59 40.93 -34.75
CA ASP A 270 30.38 42.37 -34.56
C ASP A 270 29.00 43.05 -34.78
N SER A 271 28.58 43.69 -33.69
CA SER A 271 28.29 45.14 -33.55
C SER A 271 26.83 45.66 -33.62
N GLN A 272 26.45 46.25 -32.48
CA GLN A 272 25.61 47.44 -32.24
C GLN A 272 24.10 47.33 -31.89
N LYS A 273 23.83 47.94 -30.72
CA LYS A 273 22.59 48.45 -30.07
C LYS A 273 21.89 47.56 -29.02
N LYS A 274 21.78 48.10 -27.79
CA LYS A 274 21.09 47.54 -26.62
C LYS A 274 19.57 47.49 -26.86
N ASP A 275 19.05 46.32 -27.19
CA ASP A 275 17.60 46.05 -27.36
C ASP A 275 17.14 45.11 -26.22
N GLY A 276 17.14 45.63 -24.99
CA GLY A 276 16.83 44.88 -23.77
C GLY A 276 15.35 44.90 -23.40
N MET A 277 14.83 43.82 -22.81
CA MET A 277 13.43 43.76 -22.32
C MET A 277 13.18 44.69 -21.13
N ARG A 278 11.91 45.01 -20.87
CA ARG A 278 11.46 45.66 -19.62
C ARG A 278 10.88 44.63 -18.66
N ILE A 279 11.58 44.40 -17.55
CA ILE A 279 11.26 43.35 -16.58
C ILE A 279 10.84 43.99 -15.25
N GLY A 280 9.65 43.66 -14.75
CA GLY A 280 9.18 44.01 -13.42
C GLY A 280 9.43 42.86 -12.44
N ILE A 281 9.86 43.14 -11.21
CA ILE A 281 9.98 42.16 -10.13
C ILE A 281 9.10 42.59 -8.96
N LEU A 282 8.14 41.76 -8.59
CA LEU A 282 7.29 41.92 -7.41
C LEU A 282 7.83 41.03 -6.29
N GLY A 283 8.33 41.65 -5.23
CA GLY A 283 9.07 41.00 -4.15
C GLY A 283 10.58 41.22 -4.30
N PHE A 284 11.12 42.15 -3.51
CA PHE A 284 12.53 42.58 -3.56
C PHE A 284 13.36 42.07 -2.37
N GLY A 285 13.05 40.86 -1.90
CA GLY A 285 13.88 40.14 -0.93
C GLY A 285 15.22 39.67 -1.52
N LYS A 286 16.01 38.90 -0.75
CA LYS A 286 17.35 38.42 -1.16
C LYS A 286 17.36 37.78 -2.56
N PHE A 287 16.35 36.97 -2.89
CA PHE A 287 16.27 36.30 -4.18
C PHE A 287 15.86 37.23 -5.32
N GLY A 288 14.91 38.14 -5.08
CA GLY A 288 14.51 39.16 -6.06
C GLY A 288 15.68 40.09 -6.43
N GLN A 289 16.48 40.48 -5.43
CA GLN A 289 17.73 41.24 -5.65
C GLN A 289 18.73 40.43 -6.48
N PHE A 290 18.89 39.14 -6.20
CA PHE A 290 19.78 38.26 -6.95
C PHE A 290 19.41 38.17 -8.42
N LEU A 291 18.12 38.00 -8.75
CA LEU A 291 17.65 38.02 -10.14
C LEU A 291 17.82 39.40 -10.79
N ALA A 292 17.51 40.47 -10.06
CA ALA A 292 17.60 41.84 -10.55
C ALA A 292 19.01 42.20 -11.04
N ARG A 293 20.06 41.80 -10.30
CA ARG A 293 21.47 42.04 -10.69
C ARG A 293 21.77 41.46 -12.07
N ARG A 294 21.30 40.26 -12.36
CA ARG A 294 21.54 39.62 -13.66
C ARG A 294 20.75 40.30 -14.77
N PHE A 295 19.49 40.61 -14.52
CA PHE A 295 18.64 41.25 -15.53
C PHE A 295 19.18 42.64 -15.93
N LEU A 296 19.72 43.41 -14.99
CA LEU A 296 20.29 44.74 -15.25
C LEU A 296 21.48 44.77 -16.22
N GLU A 297 22.16 43.64 -16.45
CA GLU A 297 23.27 43.60 -17.39
C GLU A 297 22.83 43.94 -18.83
N GLN A 298 21.60 43.55 -19.20
CA GLN A 298 21.08 43.65 -20.56
C GLN A 298 19.66 44.19 -20.66
N HIS A 299 18.95 44.43 -19.54
CA HIS A 299 17.53 44.75 -19.50
C HIS A 299 17.22 45.90 -18.52
N GLN A 300 16.04 46.51 -18.68
CA GLN A 300 15.53 47.52 -17.74
C GLN A 300 14.72 46.82 -16.65
N VAL A 301 15.06 47.08 -15.38
CA VAL A 301 14.46 46.38 -14.24
C VAL A 301 13.69 47.34 -13.34
N PHE A 302 12.40 47.07 -13.15
CA PHE A 302 11.49 47.78 -12.26
C PHE A 302 11.16 46.90 -11.07
N VAL A 303 11.16 47.43 -9.86
CA VAL A 303 11.00 46.62 -8.64
C VAL A 303 9.98 47.23 -7.68
N SER A 304 9.22 46.37 -7.00
CA SER A 304 8.28 46.77 -5.96
C SER A 304 8.12 45.64 -4.93
N SER A 305 7.73 45.96 -3.71
CA SER A 305 7.55 44.98 -2.63
C SER A 305 6.42 45.41 -1.69
N ILE A 306 5.62 44.45 -1.23
CA ILE A 306 4.59 44.66 -0.18
C ILE A 306 5.22 44.70 1.21
N GLU A 307 6.26 43.89 1.42
CA GLU A 307 6.78 43.57 2.76
C GLU A 307 7.67 44.68 3.35
N SER A 308 8.26 45.53 2.51
CA SER A 308 9.22 46.56 2.94
C SER A 308 9.51 47.58 1.84
N ASP A 309 9.65 48.86 2.21
CA ASP A 309 10.19 49.88 1.31
C ASP A 309 11.72 49.73 1.22
N LEU A 310 12.20 49.32 0.05
CA LEU A 310 13.61 49.08 -0.24
C LEU A 310 14.10 50.01 -1.37
N ALA A 311 13.46 51.18 -1.53
CA ALA A 311 13.76 52.13 -2.59
C ALA A 311 15.25 52.51 -2.67
N SER A 312 15.90 52.78 -1.53
CA SER A 312 17.33 53.14 -1.49
C SER A 312 18.22 52.02 -2.03
N MET A 313 17.95 50.77 -1.66
CA MET A 313 18.71 49.61 -2.13
C MET A 313 18.45 49.30 -3.60
N ALA A 314 17.20 49.50 -4.07
CA ALA A 314 16.87 49.39 -5.48
C ALA A 314 17.64 50.44 -6.32
N ALA A 315 17.71 51.68 -5.83
CA ALA A 315 18.47 52.75 -6.47
C ALA A 315 19.98 52.47 -6.49
N GLU A 316 20.55 51.98 -5.39
CA GLU A 316 21.97 51.55 -5.32
C GLU A 316 22.30 50.43 -6.32
N MET A 317 21.36 49.51 -6.55
CA MET A 317 21.51 48.43 -7.53
C MET A 317 21.26 48.88 -8.97
N GLY A 318 20.74 50.08 -9.20
CA GLY A 318 20.37 50.59 -10.53
C GLY A 318 19.00 50.12 -11.04
N CYS A 319 18.14 49.60 -10.16
CA CYS A 319 16.73 49.30 -10.47
C CYS A 319 15.86 50.54 -10.31
N THR A 320 14.75 50.62 -11.05
CA THR A 320 13.73 51.65 -10.83
C THR A 320 12.72 51.17 -9.79
N TRP A 321 12.67 51.83 -8.63
CA TRP A 321 11.68 51.54 -7.59
C TRP A 321 10.31 52.11 -7.96
N VAL A 322 9.27 51.31 -7.78
CA VAL A 322 7.87 51.71 -7.95
C VAL A 322 7.11 51.38 -6.66
N PRO A 323 6.44 52.37 -6.01
CA PRO A 323 5.62 52.12 -4.83
C PRO A 323 4.55 51.05 -5.08
N TRP A 324 4.29 50.18 -4.10
CA TRP A 324 3.39 49.02 -4.30
C TRP A 324 1.98 49.43 -4.75
N GLU A 325 1.44 50.52 -4.20
CA GLU A 325 0.11 51.05 -4.55
C GLU A 325 0.01 51.43 -6.04
N GLN A 326 1.16 51.74 -6.65
CA GLN A 326 1.27 52.17 -8.04
C GLN A 326 1.85 51.05 -8.92
N ALA A 327 2.40 49.96 -8.36
CA ALA A 327 3.12 48.92 -9.08
C ALA A 327 2.30 48.29 -10.21
N GLY A 328 1.02 48.01 -9.99
CA GLY A 328 0.15 47.47 -11.03
C GLY A 328 -0.03 48.43 -12.21
N GLN A 329 -0.31 49.71 -11.94
CA GLN A 329 -0.60 50.72 -12.95
C GLN A 329 0.68 51.26 -13.61
N GLU A 330 1.66 51.70 -12.83
CA GLU A 330 2.86 52.39 -13.28
C GLU A 330 3.83 51.44 -13.98
N MET A 331 4.06 50.22 -13.47
CA MET A 331 4.94 49.26 -14.16
C MET A 331 4.35 48.81 -15.50
N LEU A 332 3.06 48.47 -15.53
CA LEU A 332 2.44 47.86 -16.71
C LEU A 332 1.97 48.89 -17.76
N MET A 333 1.51 50.08 -17.34
CA MET A 333 0.99 51.10 -18.25
C MET A 333 2.00 52.19 -18.58
N THR A 334 2.68 52.76 -17.58
CA THR A 334 3.63 53.86 -17.77
C THR A 334 4.96 53.33 -18.30
N HIS A 335 5.52 52.33 -17.63
CA HIS A 335 6.80 51.73 -18.00
C HIS A 335 6.68 50.58 -19.00
N SER A 336 5.46 50.15 -19.35
CA SER A 336 5.21 49.12 -20.36
C SER A 336 6.04 47.85 -20.13
N VAL A 337 6.09 47.37 -18.88
CA VAL A 337 6.78 46.13 -18.50
C VAL A 337 6.21 44.94 -19.28
N GLU A 338 7.10 44.19 -19.93
CA GLU A 338 6.74 43.06 -20.79
C GLU A 338 6.66 41.75 -20.01
N VAL A 339 7.53 41.60 -18.98
CA VAL A 339 7.64 40.42 -18.13
C VAL A 339 7.57 40.83 -16.66
N LEU A 340 6.66 40.22 -15.91
CA LEU A 340 6.43 40.47 -14.49
C LEU A 340 6.80 39.23 -13.68
N VAL A 341 7.94 39.27 -12.99
CA VAL A 341 8.45 38.19 -12.16
C VAL A 341 7.94 38.35 -10.72
N ILE A 342 7.28 37.33 -10.18
CA ILE A 342 6.79 37.31 -8.80
C ILE A 342 7.79 36.51 -7.94
N SER A 343 8.54 37.24 -7.13
CA SER A 343 9.61 36.75 -6.26
C SER A 343 9.32 37.09 -4.79
N THR A 344 8.11 36.78 -4.32
CA THR A 344 7.69 36.94 -2.92
C THR A 344 7.84 35.65 -2.12
N SER A 345 7.56 35.68 -0.81
CA SER A 345 7.46 34.46 0.00
C SER A 345 6.26 33.60 -0.42
N MET A 346 6.33 32.27 -0.23
CA MET A 346 5.22 31.36 -0.59
C MET A 346 3.91 31.72 0.12
N VAL A 347 4.01 32.26 1.33
CA VAL A 347 2.87 32.68 2.14
C VAL A 347 2.23 33.95 1.57
N ALA A 348 3.03 34.93 1.13
CA ALA A 348 2.54 36.19 0.56
C ALA A 348 2.17 36.10 -0.94
N PHE A 349 2.48 34.98 -1.61
CA PHE A 349 2.32 34.85 -3.06
C PHE A 349 0.88 35.08 -3.54
N GLN A 350 -0.10 34.41 -2.92
CA GLN A 350 -1.51 34.55 -3.31
C GLN A 350 -2.01 35.97 -3.08
N GLU A 351 -1.67 36.57 -1.94
CA GLU A 351 -2.04 37.95 -1.65
C GLU A 351 -1.46 38.93 -2.67
N THR A 352 -0.18 38.76 -3.04
CA THR A 352 0.50 39.57 -4.06
C THR A 352 -0.22 39.49 -5.41
N VAL A 353 -0.55 38.28 -5.86
CA VAL A 353 -1.26 38.07 -7.13
C VAL A 353 -2.67 38.67 -7.08
N SER A 354 -3.39 38.48 -5.98
CA SER A 354 -4.79 38.94 -5.83
C SER A 354 -4.95 40.46 -5.82
N ARG A 355 -3.90 41.20 -5.44
CA ARG A 355 -3.89 42.67 -5.37
C ARG A 355 -3.55 43.33 -6.71
N LEU A 356 -3.16 42.57 -7.74
CA LEU A 356 -2.87 43.13 -9.06
C LEU A 356 -4.18 43.52 -9.78
N PRO A 357 -4.29 44.75 -10.33
CA PRO A 357 -5.53 45.19 -10.96
C PRO A 357 -5.82 44.42 -12.27
N ALA A 358 -6.87 43.59 -12.27
CA ALA A 358 -7.23 42.74 -13.42
C ALA A 358 -7.44 43.54 -14.72
N ALA A 359 -8.06 44.72 -14.65
CA ALA A 359 -8.29 45.58 -15.81
C ALA A 359 -6.98 46.07 -16.46
N VAL A 360 -5.94 46.29 -15.66
CA VAL A 360 -4.62 46.72 -16.14
C VAL A 360 -3.90 45.55 -16.80
N LEU A 361 -3.95 44.37 -16.16
CA LEU A 361 -3.38 43.14 -16.68
C LEU A 361 -3.99 42.71 -18.03
N GLN A 362 -5.31 42.81 -18.19
CA GLN A 362 -6.02 42.55 -19.46
C GLN A 362 -5.54 43.45 -20.60
N LYS A 363 -5.21 44.71 -20.28
CA LYS A 363 -4.77 45.70 -21.27
C LYS A 363 -3.29 45.54 -21.62
N ALA A 364 -2.43 45.36 -20.61
CA ALA A 364 -0.98 45.27 -20.78
C ALA A 364 -0.50 43.89 -21.28
N LYS A 365 -1.25 42.82 -20.98
CA LYS A 365 -0.97 41.43 -21.37
C LYS A 365 0.50 41.03 -21.12
N PRO A 366 1.01 41.18 -19.89
CA PRO A 366 2.39 40.81 -19.58
C PRO A 366 2.56 39.28 -19.56
N LEU A 367 3.82 38.85 -19.66
CA LEU A 367 4.21 37.50 -19.26
C LEU A 367 4.44 37.51 -17.75
N VAL A 368 3.62 36.78 -16.99
CA VAL A 368 3.77 36.65 -15.54
C VAL A 368 4.57 35.40 -15.22
N VAL A 369 5.66 35.58 -14.48
CA VAL A 369 6.63 34.53 -14.16
C VAL A 369 6.65 34.27 -12.67
N ASP A 370 6.44 33.02 -12.26
CA ASP A 370 6.65 32.58 -10.88
C ASP A 370 8.05 31.98 -10.71
N VAL A 371 8.72 32.30 -9.60
CA VAL A 371 10.06 31.79 -9.25
C VAL A 371 10.15 31.08 -7.89
N LEU A 372 9.02 30.71 -7.28
CA LEU A 372 8.99 29.99 -6.00
C LEU A 372 9.66 28.61 -6.06
N SER A 373 9.99 28.00 -4.93
CA SER A 373 10.56 26.64 -4.91
C SER A 373 9.53 25.50 -5.02
N VAL A 374 8.24 25.82 -5.01
CA VAL A 374 7.12 24.89 -5.33
C VAL A 374 6.38 25.42 -6.54
N LYS A 375 5.85 24.56 -7.40
CA LYS A 375 5.32 24.96 -8.71
C LYS A 375 3.82 24.70 -8.89
N SER A 376 3.27 23.63 -8.30
CA SER A 376 1.85 23.30 -8.44
C SER A 376 0.96 24.36 -7.78
N TYR A 377 1.36 24.81 -6.59
CA TYR A 377 0.65 25.87 -5.86
C TYR A 377 0.61 27.21 -6.61
N PRO A 378 1.74 27.83 -7.01
CA PRO A 378 1.68 29.09 -7.75
C PRO A 378 1.02 28.95 -9.12
N LYS A 379 1.20 27.84 -9.84
CA LYS A 379 0.47 27.57 -11.10
C LYS A 379 -1.05 27.68 -10.89
N GLN A 380 -1.57 27.04 -9.84
CA GLN A 380 -2.99 27.10 -9.50
C GLN A 380 -3.45 28.53 -9.16
N VAL A 381 -2.68 29.24 -8.33
CA VAL A 381 -2.99 30.62 -7.94
C VAL A 381 -3.01 31.55 -9.16
N LEU A 382 -2.01 31.47 -10.03
CA LEU A 382 -1.91 32.30 -11.23
C LEU A 382 -3.03 32.02 -12.22
N LEU A 383 -3.35 30.74 -12.47
CA LEU A 383 -4.45 30.36 -13.36
C LEU A 383 -5.82 30.82 -12.83
N GLN A 384 -5.99 30.86 -11.51
CA GLN A 384 -7.24 31.27 -10.87
C GLN A 384 -7.43 32.79 -10.84
N HIS A 385 -6.36 33.57 -10.61
CA HIS A 385 -6.47 35.01 -10.33
C HIS A 385 -6.08 35.91 -11.53
N LEU A 386 -5.30 35.40 -12.49
CA LEU A 386 -4.89 36.20 -13.64
C LEU A 386 -5.87 36.07 -14.81
N PRO A 387 -6.18 37.18 -15.53
CA PRO A 387 -7.00 37.18 -16.74
C PRO A 387 -6.47 36.23 -17.82
N GLN A 388 -7.34 35.73 -18.72
CA GLN A 388 -6.94 34.75 -19.75
C GLN A 388 -5.90 35.29 -20.75
N GLU A 389 -5.86 36.61 -20.93
CA GLU A 389 -4.97 37.31 -21.85
C GLU A 389 -3.52 37.41 -21.36
N CYS A 390 -3.25 37.10 -20.09
CA CYS A 390 -1.90 37.09 -19.55
C CYS A 390 -1.19 35.76 -19.79
N ASP A 391 0.05 35.81 -20.24
CA ASP A 391 0.89 34.62 -20.34
C ASP A 391 1.43 34.25 -18.96
N ILE A 392 1.60 32.95 -18.69
CA ILE A 392 2.04 32.39 -17.41
C ILE A 392 3.20 31.41 -17.65
N LEU A 393 4.31 31.68 -16.98
CA LEU A 393 5.49 30.84 -16.97
C LEU A 393 5.88 30.50 -15.52
N CYS A 394 5.89 29.22 -15.18
CA CYS A 394 6.35 28.75 -13.88
C CYS A 394 7.81 28.33 -14.00
N CYS A 395 8.72 29.04 -13.32
CA CYS A 395 10.15 28.77 -13.35
C CYS A 395 10.68 28.45 -11.95
N HIS A 396 11.74 27.66 -11.86
CA HIS A 396 12.51 27.52 -10.63
C HIS A 396 14.00 27.47 -10.99
N PRO A 397 14.74 28.55 -10.76
CA PRO A 397 16.19 28.47 -10.68
C PRO A 397 16.53 27.58 -9.48
N MET A 398 17.09 26.39 -9.73
CA MET A 398 17.44 25.43 -8.66
C MET A 398 18.72 25.87 -7.91
N PHE A 399 18.92 27.17 -7.78
CA PHE A 399 20.08 27.83 -7.22
C PHE A 399 19.67 29.20 -6.65
N GLY A 400 20.22 29.54 -5.49
CA GLY A 400 20.05 30.82 -4.81
C GLY A 400 21.28 31.74 -4.92
N PRO A 401 21.29 32.85 -4.15
CA PRO A 401 22.36 33.84 -4.16
C PRO A 401 23.75 33.26 -3.88
N GLU A 402 23.85 32.29 -2.97
CA GLU A 402 25.12 31.64 -2.61
C GLU A 402 25.60 30.67 -3.70
N SER A 403 24.76 29.72 -4.11
CA SER A 403 25.11 28.74 -5.14
C SER A 403 25.36 29.36 -6.52
N GLY A 404 24.74 30.51 -6.81
CA GLY A 404 24.90 31.25 -8.06
C GLY A 404 25.95 32.36 -8.02
N ARG A 405 26.69 32.53 -6.90
CA ARG A 405 27.63 33.65 -6.72
C ARG A 405 28.75 33.72 -7.75
N ASN A 406 29.15 32.56 -8.29
CA ASN A 406 30.24 32.42 -9.25
C ASN A 406 29.76 32.26 -10.71
N GLY A 407 28.50 32.62 -10.99
CA GLY A 407 27.87 32.47 -12.30
C GLY A 407 26.87 31.32 -12.36
N TRP A 408 26.09 31.28 -13.45
CA TRP A 408 24.95 30.35 -13.59
C TRP A 408 25.24 29.16 -14.54
N HIS A 409 26.47 29.06 -15.04
CA HIS A 409 26.86 28.05 -16.00
C HIS A 409 26.70 26.64 -15.42
N GLY A 410 25.97 25.77 -16.13
CA GLY A 410 25.68 24.40 -15.74
C GLY A 410 24.65 24.24 -14.63
N LEU A 411 24.18 25.33 -14.00
CA LEU A 411 23.20 25.26 -12.92
C LEU A 411 21.79 24.95 -13.48
N PRO A 412 20.98 24.11 -12.81
CA PRO A 412 19.68 23.71 -13.33
C PRO A 412 18.67 24.87 -13.24
N PHE A 413 17.97 25.11 -14.35
CA PHE A 413 16.83 26.02 -14.40
C PHE A 413 15.61 25.25 -14.91
N VAL A 414 14.62 25.05 -14.05
CA VAL A 414 13.42 24.27 -14.37
C VAL A 414 12.30 25.20 -14.80
N PHE A 415 11.51 24.83 -15.81
CA PHE A 415 10.37 25.62 -16.23
C PHE A 415 9.20 24.79 -16.80
N GLU A 416 7.98 25.29 -16.59
CA GLU A 416 6.76 24.89 -17.30
C GLU A 416 6.07 26.14 -17.84
N VAL A 417 5.69 26.10 -19.13
CA VAL A 417 4.85 27.13 -19.74
C VAL A 417 3.39 26.76 -19.47
N ALA A 418 2.79 27.38 -18.45
CA ALA A 418 1.42 27.06 -18.04
C ALA A 418 0.36 27.66 -18.98
N ARG A 419 0.65 28.84 -19.55
CA ARG A 419 -0.19 29.49 -20.57
C ARG A 419 0.67 30.46 -21.39
N THR A 420 0.60 30.41 -22.72
CA THR A 420 1.25 31.44 -23.54
C THR A 420 0.51 31.66 -24.85
N SER A 421 0.37 32.93 -25.22
CA SER A 421 -0.15 33.42 -26.48
C SER A 421 0.95 34.07 -27.33
N GLN A 422 2.06 34.51 -26.71
CA GLN A 422 3.21 35.12 -27.38
C GLN A 422 4.50 34.35 -27.05
N TRP A 423 4.75 33.28 -27.81
CA TRP A 423 5.93 32.43 -27.62
C TRP A 423 7.26 33.20 -27.69
N ASP A 424 7.39 34.17 -28.61
CA ASP A 424 8.63 34.94 -28.79
C ASP A 424 9.08 35.66 -27.52
N ARG A 425 8.13 36.20 -26.73
CA ARG A 425 8.44 36.88 -25.47
C ARG A 425 8.90 35.89 -24.41
N THR A 426 8.21 34.75 -24.31
CA THR A 426 8.56 33.65 -23.41
C THR A 426 9.95 33.10 -23.73
N GLN A 427 10.25 32.89 -25.01
CA GLN A 427 11.55 32.42 -25.47
C GLN A 427 12.66 33.44 -25.19
N LYS A 428 12.42 34.75 -25.44
CA LYS A 428 13.38 35.82 -25.09
C LYS A 428 13.71 35.82 -23.60
N PHE A 429 12.70 35.68 -22.73
CA PHE A 429 12.93 35.59 -21.29
C PHE A 429 13.74 34.35 -20.89
N LEU A 430 13.42 33.17 -21.43
CA LEU A 430 14.17 31.94 -21.16
C LEU A 430 15.63 32.01 -21.65
N THR A 431 15.87 32.73 -22.76
CA THR A 431 17.21 32.95 -23.33
C THR A 431 18.14 33.69 -22.37
N ILE A 432 17.61 34.47 -21.41
CA ILE A 432 18.41 35.13 -20.37
C ILE A 432 19.18 34.10 -19.53
N PHE A 433 18.50 33.01 -19.16
CA PHE A 433 19.09 31.93 -18.36
C PHE A 433 19.93 30.99 -19.24
N GLU A 434 19.47 30.68 -20.45
CA GLU A 434 20.21 29.85 -21.40
C GLU A 434 21.56 30.48 -21.79
N SER A 435 21.57 31.79 -22.10
CA SER A 435 22.80 32.53 -22.42
C SER A 435 23.73 32.75 -21.22
N ALA A 436 23.19 32.70 -20.00
CA ALA A 436 23.98 32.62 -18.77
C ALA A 436 24.60 31.22 -18.55
N GLY A 437 24.30 30.27 -19.44
CA GLY A 437 24.83 28.91 -19.41
C GLY A 437 24.04 27.95 -18.53
N CYS A 438 22.83 28.31 -18.08
CA CYS A 438 22.00 27.41 -17.29
C CYS A 438 21.67 26.12 -18.06
N ARG A 439 21.59 25.00 -17.32
CA ARG A 439 21.01 23.77 -17.85
C ARG A 439 19.49 23.88 -17.79
N MET A 440 18.89 24.22 -18.92
CA MET A 440 17.44 24.39 -19.07
C MET A 440 16.72 23.03 -19.00
N VAL A 441 15.75 22.89 -18.11
CA VAL A 441 14.98 21.66 -17.88
C VAL A 441 13.49 21.96 -17.97
N ALA A 442 12.85 21.51 -19.06
CA ALA A 442 11.40 21.59 -19.18
C ALA A 442 10.75 20.46 -18.37
N LEU A 443 9.93 20.81 -17.37
CA LEU A 443 9.30 19.84 -16.47
C LEU A 443 7.95 20.36 -16.00
N SER A 444 6.90 19.53 -16.01
CA SER A 444 5.60 19.92 -15.45
C SER A 444 5.71 20.25 -13.97
N CYS A 445 4.94 21.22 -13.48
CA CYS A 445 4.88 21.68 -12.10
C CYS A 445 4.64 20.54 -11.10
N GLU A 446 3.78 19.58 -11.46
CA GLU A 446 3.46 18.42 -10.61
C GLU A 446 4.67 17.48 -10.47
N GLU A 447 5.37 17.20 -11.57
CA GLU A 447 6.58 16.37 -11.58
C GLU A 447 7.77 17.11 -10.94
N HIS A 448 7.89 18.42 -11.15
CA HIS A 448 8.84 19.26 -10.43
C HIS A 448 8.66 19.11 -8.92
N ASP A 449 7.44 19.29 -8.40
CA ASP A 449 7.19 19.22 -6.97
C ASP A 449 7.46 17.82 -6.41
N LYS A 450 7.15 16.77 -7.17
CA LYS A 450 7.51 15.41 -6.80
C LYS A 450 9.03 15.23 -6.66
N GLN A 451 9.82 15.76 -7.59
CA GLN A 451 11.28 15.66 -7.57
C GLN A 451 11.93 16.58 -6.53
N THR A 452 11.42 17.80 -6.33
CA THR A 452 11.93 18.71 -5.29
C THR A 452 11.61 18.23 -3.88
N ALA A 453 10.53 17.47 -3.68
CA ALA A 453 10.29 16.81 -2.40
C ALA A 453 11.41 15.80 -2.05
N ALA A 454 11.83 15.00 -3.04
CA ALA A 454 12.88 14.00 -2.86
C ALA A 454 14.30 14.57 -2.87
N SER A 455 14.49 15.82 -3.31
CA SER A 455 15.79 16.49 -3.38
C SER A 455 15.86 17.67 -2.42
N GLN A 456 15.22 18.80 -2.76
CA GLN A 456 15.27 20.05 -2.00
C GLN A 456 14.68 19.93 -0.59
N PHE A 457 13.45 19.41 -0.44
CA PHE A 457 12.83 19.26 0.89
C PHE A 457 13.62 18.30 1.77
N LEU A 458 14.07 17.17 1.21
CA LEU A 458 14.92 16.21 1.92
C LEU A 458 16.26 16.81 2.34
N THR A 459 16.87 17.66 1.49
CA THR A 459 18.11 18.39 1.80
C THR A 459 17.89 19.34 2.98
N HIS A 460 16.82 20.13 2.96
CA HIS A 460 16.51 21.02 4.08
C HIS A 460 16.17 20.25 5.37
N LEU A 461 15.40 19.15 5.27
CA LEU A 461 15.07 18.31 6.42
C LEU A 461 16.34 17.74 7.06
N THR A 462 17.24 17.19 6.23
CA THR A 462 18.49 16.59 6.70
C THR A 462 19.40 17.65 7.31
N GLY A 463 19.65 18.77 6.61
CA GLY A 463 20.49 19.86 7.11
C GLY A 463 19.99 20.43 8.44
N ARG A 464 18.68 20.63 8.60
CA ARG A 464 18.12 21.12 9.88
C ARG A 464 18.17 20.11 11.01
N VAL A 465 18.04 18.82 10.72
CA VAL A 465 18.25 17.75 11.72
C VAL A 465 19.71 17.74 12.18
N LEU A 466 20.67 17.90 11.27
CA LEU A 466 22.09 18.00 11.59
C LEU A 466 22.40 19.25 12.43
N ALA A 467 21.82 20.39 12.07
CA ALA A 467 21.94 21.62 12.86
C ALA A 467 21.39 21.45 14.29
N GLY A 468 20.24 20.79 14.43
CA GLY A 468 19.66 20.48 15.75
C GLY A 468 20.49 19.54 16.61
N HIS A 469 21.39 18.75 16.01
CA HIS A 469 22.36 17.92 16.74
C HIS A 469 23.65 18.67 17.12
N GLY A 470 23.84 19.90 16.66
CA GLY A 470 25.03 20.71 16.96
C GLY A 470 26.28 20.26 16.19
N CYS A 471 26.17 20.00 14.88
CA CYS A 471 27.35 19.72 14.06
C CYS A 471 28.24 20.98 13.96
N GLU A 472 29.36 21.00 14.70
CA GLU A 472 30.37 22.06 14.64
C GLU A 472 31.64 21.56 13.96
N ALA A 473 32.36 22.46 13.29
CA ALA A 473 33.64 22.16 12.67
C ALA A 473 34.71 21.86 13.74
N THR A 474 35.51 20.82 13.50
CA THR A 474 36.56 20.37 14.41
C THR A 474 37.93 20.34 13.73
N PRO A 475 39.04 20.38 14.48
CA PRO A 475 40.39 20.29 13.91
C PRO A 475 40.69 18.98 13.17
N ILE A 476 39.82 17.96 13.29
CA ILE A 476 40.00 16.61 12.74
C ILE A 476 38.93 16.27 11.70
N ASP A 477 38.22 17.26 11.16
CA ASP A 477 37.10 17.02 10.24
C ASP A 477 37.54 16.22 9.02
N THR A 478 36.82 15.13 8.75
CA THR A 478 36.93 14.43 7.47
C THR A 478 36.26 15.24 6.36
N VAL A 479 36.69 15.09 5.11
CA VAL A 479 36.02 15.73 3.95
C VAL A 479 34.51 15.45 3.92
N GLY A 480 34.10 14.25 4.32
CA GLY A 480 32.68 13.88 4.42
C GLY A 480 31.94 14.66 5.51
N TYR A 481 32.56 14.87 6.68
CA TYR A 481 31.98 15.66 7.76
C TYR A 481 31.99 17.17 7.43
N GLN A 482 33.03 17.67 6.75
CA GLN A 482 33.05 19.04 6.20
C GLN A 482 31.86 19.28 5.27
N ASN A 483 31.58 18.35 4.35
CA ASN A 483 30.42 18.44 3.47
C ASN A 483 29.08 18.43 4.25
N LEU A 484 28.98 17.71 5.38
CA LEU A 484 27.78 17.71 6.22
C LEU A 484 27.60 19.05 6.95
N CYS A 485 28.68 19.61 7.48
CA CYS A 485 28.69 20.95 8.07
C CYS A 485 28.31 21.99 7.01
N GLU A 486 28.88 21.92 5.81
CA GLU A 486 28.51 22.79 4.69
C GLU A 486 27.03 22.66 4.31
N VAL A 487 26.47 21.45 4.25
CA VAL A 487 25.04 21.25 3.98
C VAL A 487 24.18 21.86 5.09
N SER A 488 24.55 21.66 6.35
CA SER A 488 23.87 22.25 7.51
C SER A 488 23.93 23.78 7.46
N ASP A 489 25.10 24.35 7.20
CA ASP A 489 25.33 25.79 7.14
C ASP A 489 24.56 26.45 5.98
N HIS A 490 24.63 25.86 4.78
CA HIS A 490 23.88 26.36 3.63
C HIS A 490 22.37 26.34 3.88
N VAL A 491 21.83 25.25 4.44
CA VAL A 491 20.39 25.10 4.71
C VAL A 491 19.92 26.00 5.85
N CYS A 492 20.78 26.29 6.84
CA CYS A 492 20.45 27.18 7.96
C CYS A 492 20.52 28.66 7.60
N GLN A 493 21.28 29.04 6.57
CA GLN A 493 21.25 30.37 5.99
C GLN A 493 19.92 30.68 5.27
N ASP A 494 19.24 29.63 4.77
CA ASP A 494 17.89 29.73 4.25
C ASP A 494 16.84 29.86 5.36
N SER A 495 15.82 30.68 5.11
CA SER A 495 14.78 30.96 6.10
C SER A 495 13.99 29.70 6.48
N PHE A 496 13.55 29.62 7.74
CA PHE A 496 12.66 28.55 8.18
C PHE A 496 11.34 28.57 7.40
N GLU A 497 10.86 29.76 7.02
CA GLU A 497 9.68 29.95 6.17
C GLU A 497 9.79 29.24 4.81
N LEU A 498 10.97 29.22 4.17
CA LEU A 498 11.18 28.45 2.94
C LEU A 498 10.96 26.96 3.20
N PHE A 499 11.55 26.42 4.27
CA PHE A 499 11.41 25.01 4.64
C PHE A 499 9.97 24.66 4.99
N TYR A 500 9.30 25.50 5.78
CA TYR A 500 7.88 25.32 6.12
C TYR A 500 7.00 25.41 4.86
N GLY A 501 7.31 26.31 3.94
CA GLY A 501 6.64 26.43 2.66
C GLY A 501 6.78 25.17 1.80
N LEU A 502 7.98 24.60 1.71
CA LEU A 502 8.22 23.31 1.05
C LEU A 502 7.41 22.19 1.70
N PHE A 503 7.25 22.17 3.02
CA PHE A 503 6.42 21.18 3.70
C PHE A 503 4.91 21.37 3.42
N LYS A 504 4.44 22.61 3.51
CA LYS A 504 3.01 22.96 3.46
C LYS A 504 2.44 22.90 2.05
N TYR A 505 3.17 23.41 1.07
CA TYR A 505 2.65 23.65 -0.29
C TYR A 505 3.07 22.59 -1.31
N ASN A 506 4.02 21.70 -0.97
CA ASN A 506 4.33 20.53 -1.80
C ASN A 506 3.64 19.29 -1.22
N PRO A 507 2.67 18.68 -1.94
CA PRO A 507 1.90 17.55 -1.43
C PRO A 507 2.74 16.28 -1.19
N ASN A 508 3.94 16.20 -1.79
CA ASN A 508 4.82 15.03 -1.68
C ASN A 508 5.73 15.08 -0.45
N SER A 509 5.87 16.24 0.21
CA SER A 509 6.80 16.43 1.34
C SER A 509 6.48 15.54 2.55
N LEU A 510 5.18 15.33 2.85
CA LEU A 510 4.77 14.46 3.96
C LEU A 510 5.19 13.00 3.71
N GLN A 511 5.03 12.50 2.48
CA GLN A 511 5.47 11.16 2.10
C GLN A 511 6.99 11.03 2.24
N GLN A 512 7.76 12.03 1.79
CA GLN A 512 9.22 12.04 1.92
C GLN A 512 9.67 12.05 3.38
N LEU A 513 8.99 12.80 4.25
CA LEU A 513 9.24 12.78 5.69
C LEU A 513 9.03 11.38 6.29
N CYS A 514 7.97 10.68 5.89
CA CYS A 514 7.72 9.30 6.33
C CYS A 514 8.80 8.33 5.82
N LEU A 515 9.21 8.46 4.56
CA LEU A 515 10.30 7.65 3.98
C LEU A 515 11.63 7.90 4.68
N PHE A 516 11.95 9.16 4.99
CA PHE A 516 13.16 9.54 5.74
C PHE A 516 13.19 8.90 7.13
N LYS A 517 12.09 8.98 7.88
CA LYS A 517 11.98 8.32 9.20
C LYS A 517 12.18 6.80 9.12
N ARG A 518 11.59 6.16 8.11
CA ARG A 518 11.76 4.72 7.89
C ARG A 518 13.21 4.39 7.50
N GLY A 519 13.83 5.21 6.65
CA GLY A 519 15.23 5.08 6.26
C GLY A 519 16.17 5.11 7.48
N ILE A 520 15.95 6.03 8.41
CA ILE A 520 16.70 6.08 9.68
C ILE A 520 16.55 4.77 10.46
N ALA A 521 15.31 4.28 10.63
CA ALA A 521 15.05 3.03 11.35
C ALA A 521 15.65 1.80 10.63
N ASP A 522 15.69 1.79 9.31
CA ASP A 522 16.28 0.71 8.52
C ASP A 522 17.82 0.76 8.59
N VAL A 523 18.44 1.94 8.57
CA VAL A 523 19.89 2.11 8.80
C VAL A 523 20.25 1.70 10.22
N GLU A 524 19.46 2.09 11.23
CA GLU A 524 19.65 1.64 12.61
C GLU A 524 19.60 0.10 12.68
N ARG A 525 18.64 -0.52 12.00
CA ARG A 525 18.53 -1.98 11.91
C ARG A 525 19.76 -2.60 11.24
N GLN A 526 20.25 -2.02 10.14
CA GLN A 526 21.43 -2.52 9.42
C GLN A 526 22.71 -2.36 10.23
N LEU A 527 22.89 -1.22 10.91
CA LEU A 527 24.03 -0.98 11.79
C LEU A 527 24.03 -1.95 12.97
N ARG A 528 22.87 -2.18 13.60
CA ARG A 528 22.72 -3.22 14.63
C ARG A 528 23.06 -4.60 14.06
N GLN A 529 22.48 -4.98 12.92
CA GLN A 529 22.78 -6.25 12.26
C GLN A 529 24.26 -6.43 11.89
N ARG A 530 24.96 -5.36 11.49
CA ARG A 530 26.37 -5.41 11.11
C ARG A 530 27.29 -5.37 12.33
N PHE A 531 26.98 -4.58 13.34
CA PHE A 531 27.63 -4.63 14.65
C PHE A 531 27.52 -6.04 15.25
N ASP A 532 26.34 -6.65 15.16
CA ASP A 532 26.09 -8.03 15.58
C ASP A 532 26.90 -9.06 14.76
N ARG A 533 27.23 -8.78 13.49
CA ARG A 533 28.04 -9.63 12.60
C ARG A 533 29.55 -9.44 12.79
N GLU A 534 30.02 -8.21 12.99
CA GLU A 534 31.44 -7.89 13.18
C GLU A 534 31.91 -8.27 14.59
N ALA A 535 31.02 -8.23 15.58
CA ALA A 535 31.24 -8.86 16.89
C ALA A 535 31.41 -10.39 16.80
N ALA A 536 31.08 -11.02 15.66
CA ALA A 536 31.11 -12.47 15.46
C ALA A 536 32.32 -12.99 14.63
N GLY A 537 33.44 -12.24 14.55
CA GLY A 537 34.59 -12.51 13.67
C GLY A 537 35.10 -13.96 13.56
N ASP A 538 35.34 -14.39 12.32
CA ASP A 538 35.77 -15.74 11.89
C ASP A 538 37.19 -16.15 12.36
N ASN A 539 37.28 -17.13 13.28
CA ASN A 539 38.17 -18.33 13.21
C ASN A 539 38.38 -19.02 14.58
N VAL A 540 37.30 -19.55 15.18
CA VAL A 540 37.38 -20.62 16.17
C VAL A 540 36.37 -21.70 15.77
N ARG A 541 36.83 -22.95 15.63
CA ARG A 541 35.96 -24.13 15.45
C ARG A 541 34.90 -24.12 16.55
N ASN A 542 33.63 -24.25 16.16
CA ASN A 542 32.46 -24.57 17.01
C ASN A 542 32.64 -24.26 18.51
N ASP A 543 32.24 -23.07 18.97
CA ASP A 543 31.30 -22.94 20.10
C ASP A 543 30.99 -21.46 20.48
N THR A 544 29.69 -21.13 20.53
CA THR A 544 29.00 -20.01 21.25
C THR A 544 29.25 -18.54 20.83
N SER A 545 28.28 -17.59 20.76
CA SER A 545 26.83 -17.57 21.03
C SER A 545 26.20 -16.19 20.69
N ALA A 546 25.51 -16.03 19.56
CA ALA A 546 24.30 -15.20 19.54
C ALA A 546 23.14 -16.19 19.64
N LEU A 547 22.35 -16.07 20.70
CA LEU A 547 21.20 -16.94 20.93
C LEU A 547 20.20 -16.74 19.79
N THR A 548 20.28 -17.59 18.77
CA THR A 548 19.32 -17.60 17.67
C THR A 548 18.05 -18.31 18.14
N LEU A 549 16.90 -17.66 17.96
CA LEU A 549 15.62 -18.29 18.22
C LEU A 549 15.32 -19.32 17.11
N SER A 550 14.60 -20.38 17.46
CA SER A 550 14.25 -21.41 16.48
C SER A 550 13.47 -20.83 15.29
N SER A 551 13.67 -21.40 14.10
CA SER A 551 12.96 -20.98 12.87
C SER A 551 11.44 -21.09 12.99
N THR A 552 10.94 -22.00 13.82
CA THR A 552 9.51 -22.13 14.16
C THR A 552 8.97 -20.87 14.84
N ILE A 553 9.73 -20.24 15.74
CA ILE A 553 9.34 -18.99 16.40
C ILE A 553 9.31 -17.82 15.41
N GLY A 554 10.17 -17.81 14.39
CA GLY A 554 10.13 -16.80 13.33
C GLY A 554 8.90 -16.88 12.40
N LYS A 555 8.17 -18.01 12.38
CA LYS A 555 7.00 -18.23 11.52
C LYS A 555 5.67 -17.88 12.18
N ILE A 556 5.65 -17.56 13.48
CA ILE A 556 4.43 -17.21 14.22
C ILE A 556 4.31 -15.70 14.39
N ALA A 557 3.08 -15.20 14.30
CA ALA A 557 2.79 -13.82 14.69
C ALA A 557 2.49 -13.76 16.20
N GLU A 558 2.78 -12.62 16.81
CA GLU A 558 2.25 -12.35 18.14
C GLU A 558 0.72 -12.20 18.09
N SER A 559 0.03 -12.74 19.09
CA SER A 559 -1.43 -12.71 19.17
C SER A 559 -1.95 -11.28 19.28
N LYS A 560 -2.69 -10.81 18.27
CA LYS A 560 -3.34 -9.48 18.26
C LYS A 560 -4.21 -9.22 19.49
N THR A 561 -4.90 -10.25 20.00
CA THR A 561 -5.68 -10.15 21.25
C THR A 561 -4.80 -9.81 22.45
N ALA A 562 -3.58 -10.37 22.51
CA ALA A 562 -2.64 -10.11 23.59
C ALA A 562 -2.02 -8.70 23.46
N GLN A 563 -1.68 -8.29 22.24
CA GLN A 563 -1.18 -6.92 21.96
C GLN A 563 -2.19 -5.85 22.37
N ILE A 564 -3.47 -6.02 22.01
CA ILE A 564 -4.53 -5.07 22.37
C ILE A 564 -4.79 -5.06 23.88
N GLN A 565 -4.66 -6.20 24.55
CA GLN A 565 -4.77 -6.27 26.01
C GLN A 565 -3.62 -5.53 26.70
N ALA A 566 -2.37 -5.72 26.22
CA ALA A 566 -1.20 -5.01 26.74
C ALA A 566 -1.33 -3.49 26.52
N LEU A 567 -1.80 -3.07 25.34
CA LEU A 567 -2.07 -1.66 25.04
C LEU A 567 -3.16 -1.09 25.95
N SER A 568 -4.25 -1.85 26.17
CA SER A 568 -5.35 -1.42 27.06
C SER A 568 -4.89 -1.27 28.51
N ALA A 569 -3.99 -2.14 28.99
CA ALA A 569 -3.40 -2.04 30.32
C ALA A 569 -2.51 -0.80 30.43
N LYS A 570 -1.63 -0.58 29.44
CA LYS A 570 -0.76 0.59 29.38
C LYS A 570 -1.54 1.91 29.37
N LEU A 571 -2.60 2.01 28.57
CA LEU A 571 -3.45 3.21 28.51
C LEU A 571 -4.17 3.49 29.84
N LYS A 572 -4.53 2.44 30.60
CA LYS A 572 -5.08 2.59 31.96
C LYS A 572 -4.03 3.09 32.94
N GLU A 573 -2.80 2.59 32.88
CA GLU A 573 -1.68 3.05 33.70
C GLU A 573 -1.35 4.53 33.43
N GLU A 574 -1.48 4.97 32.17
CA GLU A 574 -1.34 6.37 31.74
C GLU A 574 -2.54 7.26 32.14
N GLY A 575 -3.50 6.73 32.89
CA GLY A 575 -4.66 7.47 33.40
C GLY A 575 -5.77 7.72 32.37
N GLN A 576 -5.71 7.09 31.18
CA GLN A 576 -6.78 7.23 30.20
C GLN A 576 -8.00 6.38 30.57
N LYS A 577 -9.19 6.96 30.38
CA LYS A 577 -10.46 6.25 30.59
C LYS A 577 -10.68 5.22 29.48
N VAL A 578 -10.23 3.98 29.70
CA VAL A 578 -10.47 2.83 28.80
C VAL A 578 -11.77 2.15 29.21
N ASN A 579 -12.84 2.40 28.47
CA ASN A 579 -14.17 1.83 28.74
C ASN A 579 -14.22 0.37 28.30
N GLY A 580 -14.00 -0.56 29.24
CA GLY A 580 -14.21 -1.99 29.07
C GLY A 580 -13.25 -2.68 28.10
N ALA A 581 -12.67 -3.81 28.52
CA ALA A 581 -11.87 -4.66 27.62
C ALA A 581 -12.80 -5.49 26.72
N LEU A 582 -13.50 -4.85 25.77
CA LEU A 582 -14.36 -5.49 24.76
C LEU A 582 -13.56 -6.35 23.75
N CYS A 583 -12.28 -6.56 24.01
CA CYS A 583 -11.30 -7.27 23.21
C CYS A 583 -10.92 -8.64 23.78
N VAL A 584 -11.27 -8.94 25.04
CA VAL A 584 -10.87 -10.20 25.72
C VAL A 584 -12.09 -11.08 25.94
N GLY A 585 -11.95 -12.36 25.59
CA GLY A 585 -13.03 -13.35 25.69
C GLY A 585 -13.25 -13.85 27.11
N GLU A 586 -13.35 -12.96 28.09
CA GLU A 586 -13.45 -13.30 29.51
C GLU A 586 -14.85 -12.94 30.06
N PRO A 587 -15.53 -13.90 30.72
CA PRO A 587 -16.75 -13.58 31.44
C PRO A 587 -16.48 -12.58 32.58
N GLY A 588 -17.28 -11.52 32.67
CA GLY A 588 -17.16 -10.48 33.70
C GLY A 588 -17.69 -10.88 35.08
N TYR A 589 -17.85 -12.18 35.35
CA TYR A 589 -18.39 -12.74 36.58
C TYR A 589 -17.43 -13.77 37.18
N ALA A 590 -17.52 -13.96 38.51
CA ALA A 590 -16.71 -14.95 39.22
C ALA A 590 -17.20 -16.38 38.91
N PRO A 591 -16.37 -17.42 39.11
CA PRO A 591 -16.81 -18.81 39.07
C PRO A 591 -17.97 -19.11 40.04
N PRO A 592 -18.73 -20.20 39.82
CA PRO A 592 -19.79 -20.63 40.74
C PRO A 592 -19.31 -20.71 42.21
N PRO A 593 -20.15 -20.36 43.20
CA PRO A 593 -19.78 -20.40 44.61
C PRO A 593 -19.20 -21.73 45.09
N GLU A 594 -19.73 -22.84 44.60
CA GLU A 594 -19.28 -24.20 44.91
C GLU A 594 -17.87 -24.46 44.38
N VAL A 595 -17.55 -23.93 43.19
CA VAL A 595 -16.20 -24.00 42.60
C VAL A 595 -15.22 -23.17 43.42
N LEU A 596 -15.62 -21.97 43.86
CA LEU A 596 -14.80 -21.12 44.73
C LEU A 596 -14.57 -21.74 46.10
N ALA A 597 -15.58 -22.39 46.68
CA ALA A 597 -15.47 -23.13 47.94
C ALA A 597 -14.48 -24.29 47.80
N ALA A 598 -14.58 -25.08 46.72
CA ALA A 598 -13.66 -26.17 46.43
C ALA A 598 -12.22 -25.68 46.20
N LEU A 599 -12.02 -24.55 45.52
CA LEU A 599 -10.69 -23.92 45.36
C LEU A 599 -10.07 -23.55 46.72
N LYS A 600 -10.87 -22.98 47.63
CA LYS A 600 -10.42 -22.59 48.98
C LYS A 600 -10.09 -23.79 49.86
N ALA A 601 -10.88 -24.87 49.76
CA ALA A 601 -10.70 -26.07 50.57
C ALA A 601 -9.52 -26.94 50.11
N ALA A 602 -9.23 -26.96 48.80
CA ALA A 602 -8.26 -27.88 48.21
C ALA A 602 -6.86 -27.88 48.87
N PRO A 603 -6.24 -26.75 49.25
CA PRO A 603 -4.96 -26.77 49.95
C PRO A 603 -5.04 -27.40 51.35
N ALA A 604 -6.11 -27.12 52.10
CA ALA A 604 -6.34 -27.70 53.43
C ALA A 604 -6.60 -29.21 53.36
N GLU A 605 -7.20 -29.68 52.27
CA GLU A 605 -7.38 -31.11 51.95
C GLU A 605 -6.14 -31.77 51.35
N GLY A 606 -4.99 -31.08 51.34
CA GLY A 606 -3.72 -31.61 50.85
C GLY A 606 -3.64 -31.77 49.33
N LYS A 607 -4.52 -31.13 48.54
CA LYS A 607 -4.51 -31.16 47.07
C LYS A 607 -3.44 -30.24 46.46
N THR A 608 -2.22 -30.33 46.95
CA THR A 608 -1.08 -29.45 46.58
C THR A 608 0.09 -30.19 45.93
N ARG A 609 0.01 -31.52 45.83
CA ARG A 609 1.06 -32.36 45.24
C ARG A 609 0.81 -32.62 43.75
N TYR A 610 1.83 -33.10 43.05
CA TYR A 610 1.69 -33.58 41.67
C TYR A 610 0.56 -34.59 41.53
N THR A 611 -0.20 -34.44 40.46
CA THR A 611 -1.18 -35.44 40.03
C THR A 611 -0.59 -36.27 38.89
N VAL A 612 -1.25 -37.37 38.52
CA VAL A 612 -0.88 -38.08 37.29
C VAL A 612 -1.04 -37.14 36.08
N VAL A 613 -0.13 -37.25 35.12
CA VAL A 613 -0.05 -36.39 33.92
C VAL A 613 -1.40 -36.13 33.24
N PRO A 614 -2.23 -37.14 32.88
CA PRO A 614 -3.51 -36.91 32.21
C PRO A 614 -4.59 -36.29 33.11
N GLY A 615 -4.30 -36.05 34.39
CA GLY A 615 -5.25 -35.58 35.39
C GLY A 615 -5.77 -36.70 36.31
N THR A 616 -6.29 -36.30 37.47
CA THR A 616 -6.75 -37.22 38.52
C THR A 616 -7.77 -38.22 37.98
N ALA A 617 -7.75 -39.44 38.51
CA ALA A 617 -8.71 -40.47 38.11
C ALA A 617 -10.17 -40.03 38.35
N GLU A 618 -10.40 -39.29 39.44
CA GLU A 618 -11.71 -38.73 39.78
C GLU A 618 -12.20 -37.76 38.70
N LEU A 619 -11.37 -36.81 38.27
CA LEU A 619 -11.75 -35.81 37.28
C LEU A 619 -11.96 -36.44 35.90
N ARG A 620 -11.07 -37.34 35.47
CA ARG A 620 -11.25 -38.04 34.19
C ARG A 620 -12.53 -38.87 34.15
N LYS A 621 -12.87 -39.56 35.25
CA LYS A 621 -14.15 -40.29 35.37
C LYS A 621 -15.35 -39.32 35.34
N ALA A 622 -15.27 -38.19 36.03
CA ALA A 622 -16.32 -37.18 36.00
C ALA A 622 -16.53 -36.59 34.60
N ILE A 623 -15.45 -36.34 33.85
CA ILE A 623 -15.53 -35.90 32.44
C ILE A 623 -16.17 -36.98 31.57
N CYS A 624 -15.81 -38.26 31.74
CA CYS A 624 -16.43 -39.35 30.96
C CYS A 624 -17.95 -39.43 31.22
N GLU A 625 -18.35 -39.31 32.49
CA GLU A 625 -19.76 -39.35 32.87
C GLU A 625 -20.53 -38.13 32.33
N ASP A 626 -19.93 -36.95 32.39
CA ASP A 626 -20.47 -35.72 31.84
C ASP A 626 -20.65 -35.79 30.31
N LEU A 627 -19.66 -36.30 29.58
CA LEU A 627 -19.74 -36.55 28.13
C LEU A 627 -20.82 -37.58 27.78
N ARG A 628 -20.95 -38.64 28.58
CA ARG A 628 -21.98 -39.68 28.39
C ARG A 628 -23.37 -39.11 28.60
N THR A 629 -23.58 -38.39 29.70
CA THR A 629 -24.90 -37.89 30.12
C THR A 629 -25.37 -36.71 29.29
N ARG A 630 -24.51 -35.72 29.00
CA ARG A 630 -24.91 -34.52 28.26
C ARG A 630 -24.79 -34.65 26.75
N LYS A 631 -23.84 -35.45 26.25
CA LYS A 631 -23.54 -35.54 24.81
C LYS A 631 -23.85 -36.89 24.20
N GLY A 632 -24.21 -37.89 25.00
CA GLY A 632 -24.42 -39.25 24.52
C GLY A 632 -23.16 -39.94 23.99
N VAL A 633 -21.96 -39.46 24.36
CA VAL A 633 -20.69 -40.03 23.87
C VAL A 633 -19.90 -40.63 25.02
N GLU A 634 -19.68 -41.94 24.95
CA GLU A 634 -18.92 -42.66 25.96
C GLU A 634 -17.42 -42.58 25.72
N TYR A 635 -16.63 -42.24 26.72
CA TYR A 635 -15.17 -42.37 26.68
C TYR A 635 -14.69 -43.15 27.89
N LYS A 636 -13.55 -43.81 27.75
CA LYS A 636 -12.83 -44.40 28.88
C LYS A 636 -11.90 -43.34 29.50
N PRO A 637 -11.56 -43.42 30.80
CA PRO A 637 -10.70 -42.43 31.43
C PRO A 637 -9.32 -42.26 30.76
N ASP A 638 -8.74 -43.30 30.17
CA ASP A 638 -7.48 -43.27 29.42
C ASP A 638 -7.57 -42.54 28.07
N GLN A 639 -8.79 -42.27 27.60
CA GLN A 639 -9.08 -41.46 26.42
C GLN A 639 -9.22 -39.96 26.74
N ILE A 640 -9.07 -39.57 28.01
CA ILE A 640 -9.17 -38.19 28.50
C ILE A 640 -7.80 -37.69 28.95
N VAL A 641 -7.38 -36.53 28.44
CA VAL A 641 -6.16 -35.83 28.84
C VAL A 641 -6.50 -34.42 29.31
N VAL A 642 -6.41 -34.18 30.61
CA VAL A 642 -6.61 -32.87 31.24
C VAL A 642 -5.35 -32.02 31.08
N SER A 643 -5.50 -30.77 30.62
CA SER A 643 -4.42 -29.84 30.28
C SER A 643 -4.60 -28.46 30.91
N CYS A 644 -3.57 -27.60 30.84
CA CYS A 644 -3.60 -26.21 31.30
C CYS A 644 -4.41 -25.30 30.35
N GLY A 645 -5.72 -25.58 30.26
CA GLY A 645 -6.66 -24.92 29.37
C GLY A 645 -6.77 -25.56 27.98
N GLY A 646 -7.83 -25.21 27.25
CA GLY A 646 -8.10 -25.73 25.91
C GLY A 646 -7.02 -25.41 24.88
N LYS A 647 -6.33 -24.27 25.01
CA LYS A 647 -5.20 -23.91 24.13
C LYS A 647 -4.09 -24.96 24.15
N GLN A 648 -3.72 -25.48 25.33
CA GLN A 648 -2.73 -26.55 25.42
C GLN A 648 -3.27 -27.85 24.81
N ALA A 649 -4.55 -28.19 25.05
CA ALA A 649 -5.17 -29.37 24.47
C ALA A 649 -5.14 -29.34 22.92
N ILE A 650 -5.42 -28.19 22.30
CA ILE A 650 -5.35 -28.00 20.84
C ILE A 650 -3.91 -28.15 20.36
N TYR A 651 -2.96 -27.45 21.01
CA TYR A 651 -1.55 -27.50 20.63
C TYR A 651 -0.99 -28.91 20.68
N GLN A 652 -1.20 -29.64 21.78
CA GLN A 652 -0.68 -31.01 21.90
C GLN A 652 -1.41 -32.00 21.00
N ALA A 653 -2.69 -31.77 20.68
CA ALA A 653 -3.42 -32.60 19.74
C ALA A 653 -2.87 -32.44 18.31
N LEU A 654 -2.64 -31.20 17.86
CA LEU A 654 -2.05 -30.94 16.55
C LEU A 654 -0.59 -31.40 16.47
N LEU A 655 0.22 -31.15 17.50
CA LEU A 655 1.61 -31.61 17.58
C LEU A 655 1.72 -33.15 17.58
N ALA A 656 0.73 -33.86 18.11
CA ALA A 656 0.71 -35.31 18.13
C ALA A 656 0.36 -35.94 16.78
N ILE A 657 -0.29 -35.20 15.87
CA ILE A 657 -0.77 -35.75 14.60
C ILE A 657 -0.08 -35.16 13.36
N CYS A 658 0.51 -33.96 13.44
CA CYS A 658 1.08 -33.25 12.30
C CYS A 658 2.60 -33.42 12.21
N ASP A 659 3.08 -33.57 10.98
CA ASP A 659 4.50 -33.48 10.60
C ASP A 659 4.75 -32.27 9.69
N GLU A 660 6.01 -32.05 9.33
CA GLU A 660 6.39 -31.00 8.38
C GLU A 660 5.81 -31.28 6.99
N GLY A 661 5.10 -30.28 6.43
CA GLY A 661 4.45 -30.39 5.13
C GLY A 661 2.96 -30.76 5.20
N ASP A 662 2.45 -31.14 6.37
CA ASP A 662 1.02 -31.36 6.59
C ASP A 662 0.22 -30.05 6.52
N GLU A 663 -1.07 -30.18 6.21
CA GLU A 663 -2.03 -29.10 6.10
C GLU A 663 -3.16 -29.25 7.12
N VAL A 664 -3.53 -28.15 7.76
CA VAL A 664 -4.67 -28.06 8.69
C VAL A 664 -5.71 -27.12 8.10
N LEU A 665 -6.90 -27.64 7.79
CA LEU A 665 -8.00 -26.85 7.23
C LEU A 665 -8.69 -26.03 8.33
N VAL A 666 -8.80 -24.71 8.13
CA VAL A 666 -9.33 -23.77 9.12
C VAL A 666 -10.43 -22.90 8.50
N PRO A 667 -11.71 -23.10 8.86
CA PRO A 667 -12.80 -22.23 8.41
C PRO A 667 -12.61 -20.80 8.91
N THR A 668 -12.76 -19.80 8.06
CA THR A 668 -12.57 -18.38 8.39
C THR A 668 -13.89 -17.62 8.28
N PRO A 669 -14.18 -16.65 9.18
CA PRO A 669 -13.35 -16.13 10.27
C PRO A 669 -13.17 -17.12 11.43
N CYS A 670 -11.97 -17.18 12.02
CA CYS A 670 -11.61 -18.16 13.05
C CYS A 670 -10.97 -17.51 14.29
N TRP A 671 -10.82 -18.29 15.36
CA TRP A 671 -10.00 -17.91 16.50
C TRP A 671 -8.52 -17.84 16.09
N VAL A 672 -7.92 -16.67 16.32
CA VAL A 672 -6.58 -16.29 15.81
C VAL A 672 -5.49 -17.35 16.01
N SER A 673 -5.52 -18.09 17.12
CA SER A 673 -4.45 -19.01 17.45
C SER A 673 -4.43 -20.30 16.63
N TYR A 674 -5.50 -20.68 15.91
CA TYR A 674 -5.47 -21.93 15.12
C TYR A 674 -4.37 -21.91 14.06
N HIS A 675 -4.19 -20.79 13.35
CA HIS A 675 -3.14 -20.66 12.32
C HIS A 675 -1.74 -20.78 12.93
N ASP A 676 -1.46 -20.04 14.00
CA ASP A 676 -0.12 -20.04 14.60
C ASP A 676 0.18 -21.34 15.33
N ILE A 677 -0.82 -21.99 15.95
CA ILE A 677 -0.65 -23.31 16.55
C ILE A 677 -0.32 -24.36 15.46
N ALA A 678 -0.99 -24.33 14.31
CA ALA A 678 -0.65 -25.22 13.20
C ALA A 678 0.82 -25.02 12.76
N ARG A 679 1.26 -23.77 12.62
CA ARG A 679 2.66 -23.42 12.29
C ARG A 679 3.66 -23.87 13.35
N LEU A 680 3.32 -23.72 14.64
CA LEU A 680 4.13 -24.25 15.74
C LEU A 680 4.29 -25.76 15.66
N CYS A 681 3.24 -26.46 15.22
CA CYS A 681 3.23 -27.90 14.97
C CYS A 681 3.84 -28.27 13.60
N ARG A 682 4.51 -27.33 12.91
CA ARG A 682 5.15 -27.49 11.59
C ARG A 682 4.19 -27.80 10.43
N ALA A 683 2.88 -27.63 10.65
CA ALA A 683 1.85 -27.73 9.61
C ALA A 683 1.52 -26.36 9.00
N SER A 684 0.99 -26.39 7.77
CA SER A 684 0.48 -25.23 7.05
C SER A 684 -1.02 -25.07 7.30
N PRO A 685 -1.48 -23.93 7.86
CA PRO A 685 -2.90 -23.69 7.99
C PRO A 685 -3.50 -23.25 6.65
N VAL A 686 -4.49 -23.97 6.16
CA VAL A 686 -5.19 -23.70 4.89
C VAL A 686 -6.58 -23.14 5.19
N PRO A 687 -6.87 -21.87 4.83
CA PRO A 687 -8.15 -21.25 5.13
C PRO A 687 -9.28 -21.81 4.25
N ILE A 688 -10.47 -21.99 4.84
CA ILE A 688 -11.71 -22.20 4.09
C ILE A 688 -12.60 -20.98 4.33
N GLU A 689 -12.89 -20.21 3.28
CA GLU A 689 -13.71 -19.00 3.42
C GLU A 689 -15.18 -19.36 3.69
N THR A 690 -15.78 -18.69 4.68
CA THR A 690 -17.23 -18.74 4.95
C THR A 690 -17.83 -17.35 4.77
N THR A 691 -19.12 -17.29 4.48
CA THR A 691 -19.79 -16.04 4.12
C THR A 691 -20.73 -15.54 5.22
N ALA A 692 -20.90 -14.23 5.33
CA ALA A 692 -21.87 -13.63 6.25
C ALA A 692 -23.32 -14.06 5.94
N ALA A 693 -23.62 -14.30 4.66
CA ALA A 693 -24.94 -14.75 4.20
C ALA A 693 -25.31 -16.14 4.76
N GLU A 694 -24.32 -17.00 4.93
CA GLU A 694 -24.47 -18.33 5.54
C GLU A 694 -24.21 -18.31 7.06
N GLY A 695 -24.17 -17.13 7.68
CA GLY A 695 -23.89 -16.97 9.11
C GLY A 695 -22.47 -17.35 9.51
N TYR A 696 -21.53 -17.37 8.55
CA TYR A 696 -20.16 -17.86 8.71
C TYR A 696 -20.06 -19.34 9.10
N ILE A 697 -21.03 -20.15 8.69
CA ILE A 697 -21.05 -21.60 8.94
C ILE A 697 -20.42 -22.33 7.76
N LEU A 698 -19.44 -23.20 8.05
CA LEU A 698 -18.82 -24.07 7.03
C LEU A 698 -19.85 -25.01 6.42
N GLN A 699 -19.92 -25.02 5.09
CA GLN A 699 -20.81 -25.89 4.32
C GLN A 699 -20.09 -27.17 3.82
N PRO A 700 -20.81 -28.28 3.57
CA PRO A 700 -20.24 -29.53 3.08
C PRO A 700 -19.50 -29.42 1.74
N GLY A 701 -20.00 -28.63 0.79
CA GLY A 701 -19.37 -28.45 -0.53
C GLY A 701 -17.97 -27.82 -0.47
N PRO A 702 -17.82 -26.65 0.19
CA PRO A 702 -16.52 -26.04 0.45
C PRO A 702 -15.56 -26.96 1.22
N LEU A 703 -16.04 -27.72 2.21
CA LEU A 703 -15.22 -28.70 2.92
C LEU A 703 -14.69 -29.79 1.97
N ALA A 704 -15.56 -30.38 1.15
CA ALA A 704 -15.16 -31.40 0.17
C ALA A 704 -14.10 -30.86 -0.80
N SER A 705 -14.33 -29.67 -1.35
CA SER A 705 -13.39 -29.03 -2.30
C SER A 705 -12.02 -28.78 -1.67
N ALA A 706 -11.98 -28.31 -0.41
CA ALA A 706 -10.73 -28.08 0.31
C ALA A 706 -9.98 -29.38 0.63
N LEU A 707 -10.70 -30.44 1.01
CA LEU A 707 -10.13 -31.76 1.24
C LEU A 707 -9.55 -32.35 -0.05
N GLU A 708 -10.25 -32.23 -1.17
CA GLU A 708 -9.78 -32.70 -2.49
C GLU A 708 -8.52 -31.95 -2.95
N ALA A 709 -8.48 -30.62 -2.77
CA ALA A 709 -7.31 -29.81 -3.13
C ALA A 709 -6.07 -30.10 -2.26
N SER A 710 -6.29 -30.34 -0.98
CA SER A 710 -5.21 -30.67 -0.02
C SER A 710 -4.72 -32.12 -0.22
N GLY A 711 -5.64 -33.02 -0.57
CA GLY A 711 -5.37 -34.43 -0.78
C GLY A 711 -4.73 -35.07 0.45
N PRO A 712 -3.65 -35.88 0.29
CA PRO A 712 -3.02 -36.61 1.38
C PRO A 712 -2.28 -35.72 2.38
N ARG A 713 -2.06 -34.43 2.06
CA ARG A 713 -1.43 -33.47 2.99
C ARG A 713 -2.39 -33.04 4.09
N CYS A 714 -3.71 -33.16 3.88
CA CYS A 714 -4.66 -32.74 4.90
C CYS A 714 -4.60 -33.67 6.11
N ARG A 715 -4.22 -33.12 7.27
CA ARG A 715 -4.14 -33.89 8.51
C ARG A 715 -5.33 -33.68 9.43
N ALA A 716 -5.86 -32.47 9.46
CA ALA A 716 -7.02 -32.14 10.28
C ALA A 716 -7.88 -31.03 9.70
N VAL A 717 -9.17 -31.06 10.04
CA VAL A 717 -10.08 -29.91 9.92
C VAL A 717 -10.46 -29.40 11.29
N VAL A 718 -10.40 -28.07 11.47
CA VAL A 718 -10.83 -27.41 12.71
C VAL A 718 -12.32 -27.06 12.62
N LEU A 719 -13.09 -27.47 13.62
CA LEU A 719 -14.49 -27.07 13.79
C LEU A 719 -14.66 -26.44 15.19
N CYS A 720 -14.88 -25.12 15.24
CA CYS A 720 -15.20 -24.40 16.47
C CYS A 720 -16.71 -24.19 16.54
N ASN A 721 -17.37 -24.86 17.49
CA ASN A 721 -18.83 -24.85 17.60
C ASN A 721 -19.27 -24.86 19.08
N PRO A 722 -19.90 -23.80 19.61
CA PRO A 722 -20.12 -22.48 18.99
C PRO A 722 -18.83 -21.73 18.63
N SER A 723 -18.86 -20.93 17.57
CA SER A 723 -17.66 -20.30 16.98
C SER A 723 -17.19 -19.04 17.71
N ASN A 724 -15.86 -18.90 17.84
CA ASN A 724 -15.16 -17.63 18.05
C ASN A 724 -14.45 -17.27 16.73
N PRO A 725 -14.72 -16.11 16.10
CA PRO A 725 -15.35 -14.90 16.66
C PRO A 725 -16.81 -14.67 16.25
N THR A 726 -17.43 -15.59 15.51
CA THR A 726 -18.72 -15.30 14.85
C THR A 726 -19.93 -15.52 15.78
N GLY A 727 -19.77 -16.33 16.84
CA GLY A 727 -20.86 -16.79 17.68
C GLY A 727 -21.86 -17.71 16.98
N ALA A 728 -21.50 -18.22 15.79
CA ALA A 728 -22.34 -19.13 15.04
C ALA A 728 -22.40 -20.51 15.70
N VAL A 729 -23.58 -21.13 15.70
CA VAL A 729 -23.77 -22.54 16.07
C VAL A 729 -24.12 -23.33 14.81
N ILE A 730 -23.36 -24.38 14.52
CA ILE A 730 -23.56 -25.20 13.33
C ILE A 730 -24.81 -26.08 13.53
N PRO A 731 -25.83 -25.99 12.65
CA PRO A 731 -27.04 -26.79 12.78
C PRO A 731 -26.75 -28.30 12.67
N PRO A 732 -27.56 -29.17 13.32
CA PRO A 732 -27.40 -30.62 13.25
C PRO A 732 -27.38 -31.18 11.82
N SER A 733 -28.22 -30.63 10.93
CA SER A 733 -28.28 -31.03 9.51
C SER A 733 -26.98 -30.72 8.76
N VAL A 734 -26.37 -29.57 9.02
CA VAL A 734 -25.11 -29.17 8.41
C VAL A 734 -23.97 -30.02 8.97
N LEU A 735 -23.93 -30.24 10.30
CA LEU A 735 -22.96 -31.13 10.93
C LEU A 735 -23.02 -32.55 10.37
N ALA A 736 -24.24 -33.08 10.14
CA ALA A 736 -24.43 -34.37 9.49
C ALA A 736 -23.84 -34.39 8.06
N GLY A 737 -24.06 -33.34 7.27
CA GLY A 737 -23.48 -33.19 5.94
C GLY A 737 -21.94 -33.07 5.95
N LEU A 738 -21.36 -32.37 6.93
CA LEU A 738 -19.90 -32.33 7.12
C LEU A 738 -19.36 -33.73 7.46
N ALA A 739 -20.07 -34.47 8.33
CA ALA A 739 -19.72 -35.83 8.67
C ALA A 739 -19.84 -36.78 7.46
N ASP A 740 -20.84 -36.60 6.58
CA ASP A 740 -20.97 -37.37 5.33
C ASP A 740 -19.76 -37.19 4.41
N VAL A 741 -19.27 -35.95 4.26
CA VAL A 741 -18.04 -35.67 3.52
C VAL A 741 -16.86 -36.40 4.16
N LEU A 742 -16.64 -36.23 5.47
CA LEU A 742 -15.50 -36.83 6.17
C LEU A 742 -15.55 -38.36 6.23
N ARG A 743 -16.74 -38.97 6.13
CA ARG A 743 -16.91 -40.44 6.09
C ARG A 743 -16.42 -41.07 4.79
N ARG A 744 -16.26 -40.30 3.71
CA ARG A 744 -15.79 -40.83 2.43
C ARG A 744 -14.43 -41.54 2.60
N PRO A 745 -14.21 -42.73 2.00
CA PRO A 745 -13.01 -43.54 2.23
C PRO A 745 -11.69 -42.79 1.99
N GLU A 746 -11.64 -41.93 0.99
CA GLU A 746 -10.48 -41.11 0.63
C GLU A 746 -10.07 -40.13 1.74
N PHE A 747 -11.00 -39.69 2.59
CA PHE A 747 -10.73 -38.77 3.71
C PHE A 747 -10.64 -39.49 5.06
N SER A 748 -10.50 -40.82 5.07
CA SER A 748 -10.40 -41.64 6.28
C SER A 748 -9.20 -41.32 7.19
N HIS A 749 -8.17 -40.69 6.63
CA HIS A 749 -6.94 -40.28 7.32
C HIS A 749 -7.02 -38.91 8.03
N VAL A 750 -8.10 -38.15 7.79
CA VAL A 750 -8.26 -36.78 8.29
C VAL A 750 -8.91 -36.77 9.67
N TYR A 751 -8.28 -36.08 10.62
CA TYR A 751 -8.83 -35.84 11.95
C TYR A 751 -9.78 -34.64 11.96
N VAL A 752 -10.71 -34.61 12.93
CA VAL A 752 -11.55 -33.45 13.21
C VAL A 752 -11.16 -32.88 14.56
N LEU A 753 -10.56 -31.70 14.58
CA LEU A 753 -10.34 -30.96 15.82
C LEU A 753 -11.61 -30.19 16.17
N ALA A 754 -12.44 -30.76 17.03
CA ALA A 754 -13.72 -30.19 17.44
C ALA A 754 -13.53 -29.37 18.73
N ASP A 755 -13.46 -28.05 18.59
CA ASP A 755 -13.39 -27.12 19.71
C ASP A 755 -14.80 -26.72 20.17
N GLU A 756 -15.24 -27.33 21.25
CA GLU A 756 -16.59 -27.19 21.83
C GLU A 756 -16.57 -26.39 23.15
N ILE A 757 -15.55 -25.55 23.36
CA ILE A 757 -15.35 -24.80 24.62
C ILE A 757 -16.52 -23.87 25.00
N TYR A 758 -17.36 -23.48 24.05
CA TYR A 758 -18.52 -22.59 24.25
C TYR A 758 -19.86 -23.34 24.36
N GLU A 759 -19.87 -24.67 24.44
CA GLU A 759 -21.11 -25.48 24.36
C GLU A 759 -22.22 -25.11 25.35
N HIS A 760 -21.86 -24.58 26.52
CA HIS A 760 -22.83 -24.16 27.53
C HIS A 760 -23.47 -22.82 27.21
N ILE A 761 -22.86 -22.05 26.31
CA ILE A 761 -23.26 -20.69 25.96
C ILE A 761 -23.88 -20.75 24.57
N VAL A 762 -25.11 -21.26 24.52
CA VAL A 762 -25.95 -21.30 23.33
C VAL A 762 -27.25 -20.55 23.59
N TYR A 763 -27.80 -19.97 22.54
CA TYR A 763 -29.01 -19.14 22.56
C TYR A 763 -29.96 -19.64 21.48
N ASP A 764 -31.22 -19.83 21.82
CA ASP A 764 -32.28 -20.12 20.82
C ASP A 764 -32.02 -21.38 19.97
N THR A 765 -31.07 -22.23 20.36
CA THR A 765 -30.64 -23.44 19.65
C THR A 765 -29.96 -24.42 20.62
N GLU A 766 -29.74 -25.64 20.16
CA GLU A 766 -28.98 -26.65 20.88
C GLU A 766 -27.58 -26.86 20.26
N HIS A 767 -26.61 -27.18 21.10
CA HIS A 767 -25.28 -27.62 20.68
C HIS A 767 -25.31 -29.12 20.35
N THR A 768 -24.73 -29.50 19.22
CA THR A 768 -24.53 -30.91 18.86
C THR A 768 -23.04 -31.24 18.91
N CYS A 769 -22.68 -32.23 19.72
CA CYS A 769 -21.30 -32.69 19.81
C CYS A 769 -20.91 -33.43 18.53
N PHE A 770 -19.81 -33.02 17.88
CA PHE A 770 -19.41 -33.62 16.61
C PHE A 770 -19.06 -35.12 16.77
N ALA A 771 -18.45 -35.50 17.89
CA ALA A 771 -18.09 -36.89 18.19
C ALA A 771 -19.31 -37.81 18.38
N SER A 772 -20.50 -37.26 18.64
CA SER A 772 -21.74 -38.03 18.79
C SER A 772 -22.32 -38.50 17.45
N LEU A 773 -21.89 -37.89 16.35
CA LEU A 773 -22.36 -38.25 15.02
C LEU A 773 -21.87 -39.66 14.63
N PRO A 774 -22.71 -40.47 13.96
CA PRO A 774 -22.35 -41.83 13.58
C PRO A 774 -21.00 -41.93 12.86
N GLY A 775 -20.10 -42.77 13.38
CA GLY A 775 -18.78 -43.00 12.77
C GLY A 775 -17.74 -41.88 12.95
N MET A 776 -18.06 -40.78 13.63
CA MET A 776 -17.13 -39.64 13.79
C MET A 776 -16.22 -39.74 15.02
N LYS A 777 -16.69 -40.35 16.12
CA LYS A 777 -15.96 -40.49 17.39
C LYS A 777 -14.48 -40.89 17.26
N ARG A 778 -14.14 -41.86 16.39
CA ARG A 778 -12.76 -42.38 16.24
C ARG A 778 -11.75 -41.35 15.71
N ARG A 779 -12.21 -40.40 14.89
CA ARG A 779 -11.34 -39.38 14.24
C ARG A 779 -11.50 -37.99 14.84
N THR A 780 -12.43 -37.82 15.78
CA THR A 780 -12.62 -36.55 16.47
C THR A 780 -11.65 -36.41 17.64
N LEU A 781 -10.94 -35.30 17.65
CA LEU A 781 -10.16 -34.77 18.76
C LEU A 781 -11.03 -33.71 19.43
N LEU A 782 -11.83 -34.14 20.43
CA LEU A 782 -12.77 -33.26 21.11
C LEU A 782 -12.04 -32.42 22.15
N ILE A 783 -12.05 -31.11 21.96
CA ILE A 783 -11.44 -30.12 22.83
C ILE A 783 -12.54 -29.39 23.60
N ASN A 784 -12.39 -29.32 24.92
CA ASN A 784 -13.31 -28.56 25.77
C ASN A 784 -12.62 -28.18 27.10
N GLY A 785 -13.35 -27.58 28.04
CA GLY A 785 -12.80 -27.13 29.30
C GLY A 785 -13.76 -26.24 30.09
N PHE A 786 -13.21 -25.58 31.10
CA PHE A 786 -14.02 -24.93 32.14
C PHE A 786 -14.02 -23.41 32.05
N SER A 787 -13.21 -22.86 31.14
CA SER A 787 -12.95 -21.42 31.10
C SER A 787 -14.17 -20.56 30.75
N LYS A 788 -15.11 -21.06 29.95
CA LYS A 788 -16.21 -20.26 29.41
C LYS A 788 -17.51 -20.54 30.16
N GLY A 789 -17.98 -21.79 30.15
CA GLY A 789 -19.21 -22.18 30.81
C GLY A 789 -19.23 -21.93 32.33
N PHE A 790 -18.08 -22.02 33.00
CA PHE A 790 -17.97 -21.87 34.46
C PHE A 790 -17.14 -20.67 34.91
N ALA A 791 -16.84 -19.73 34.00
CA ALA A 791 -16.00 -18.55 34.28
C ALA A 791 -14.61 -18.85 34.89
N MET A 792 -14.02 -20.01 34.57
CA MET A 792 -12.71 -20.43 35.11
C MET A 792 -11.54 -20.04 34.18
N THR A 793 -11.58 -18.85 33.57
CA THR A 793 -10.58 -18.37 32.58
C THR A 793 -9.16 -18.35 33.13
N GLY A 794 -8.96 -17.68 34.27
CA GLY A 794 -7.67 -17.54 34.95
C GLY A 794 -7.17 -18.83 35.62
N LEU A 795 -8.05 -19.81 35.83
CA LEU A 795 -7.70 -21.08 36.48
C LEU A 795 -7.05 -22.10 35.53
N ARG A 796 -7.11 -21.86 34.22
CA ARG A 796 -6.37 -22.60 33.18
C ARG A 796 -6.64 -24.11 33.18
N LEU A 797 -7.90 -24.54 33.03
CA LEU A 797 -8.23 -25.97 32.92
C LEU A 797 -9.03 -26.30 31.65
N GLY A 798 -8.58 -27.33 30.93
CA GLY A 798 -9.25 -27.89 29.75
C GLY A 798 -8.93 -29.38 29.61
N TYR A 799 -9.50 -30.01 28.58
CA TYR A 799 -9.24 -31.41 28.29
C TYR A 799 -9.36 -31.73 26.79
N LEU A 800 -8.64 -32.76 26.38
CA LEU A 800 -8.82 -33.50 25.13
C LEU A 800 -9.53 -34.82 25.43
N ALA A 801 -10.57 -35.15 24.68
CA ALA A 801 -11.18 -36.47 24.62
C ALA A 801 -10.99 -37.04 23.21
N THR A 802 -10.42 -38.24 23.09
CA THR A 802 -10.21 -38.89 21.79
C THR A 802 -10.33 -40.40 21.88
N ALA A 803 -11.06 -41.00 20.95
CA ALA A 803 -11.17 -42.46 20.87
C ALA A 803 -9.99 -43.09 20.12
N HIS A 804 -9.06 -42.29 19.60
CA HIS A 804 -7.86 -42.79 18.94
C HIS A 804 -6.83 -43.21 19.99
N GLU A 805 -6.57 -44.52 20.08
CA GLU A 805 -5.77 -45.14 21.13
C GLU A 805 -4.34 -44.56 21.23
N GLY A 806 -3.74 -44.18 20.09
CA GLY A 806 -2.41 -43.57 20.08
C GLY A 806 -2.36 -42.08 20.43
N VAL A 807 -3.42 -41.30 20.19
CA VAL A 807 -3.34 -39.82 20.30
C VAL A 807 -3.37 -39.40 21.77
N ALA A 808 -4.26 -39.98 22.58
CA ALA A 808 -4.30 -39.68 24.02
C ALA A 808 -2.95 -40.01 24.69
N ALA A 809 -2.38 -41.19 24.39
CA ALA A 809 -1.07 -41.59 24.90
C ALA A 809 0.07 -40.67 24.43
N ALA A 810 0.06 -40.25 23.16
CA ALA A 810 1.03 -39.28 22.64
C ALA A 810 0.91 -37.92 23.33
N CYS A 811 -0.30 -37.40 23.52
CA CYS A 811 -0.53 -36.15 24.26
C CYS A 811 -0.10 -36.27 25.73
N VAL A 812 -0.33 -37.41 26.39
CA VAL A 812 0.18 -37.67 27.75
C VAL A 812 1.71 -37.65 27.78
N LYS A 813 2.36 -38.33 26.82
CA LYS A 813 3.83 -38.33 26.69
C LYS A 813 4.37 -36.92 26.49
N LEU A 814 3.77 -36.13 25.59
CA LEU A 814 4.13 -34.73 25.33
C LEU A 814 3.94 -33.86 26.57
N GLN A 815 2.75 -33.92 27.19
CA GLN A 815 2.41 -33.11 28.36
C GLN A 815 3.34 -33.38 29.54
N GLY A 816 3.76 -34.64 29.73
CA GLY A 816 4.75 -35.02 30.74
C GLY A 816 6.11 -34.34 30.59
N GLN A 817 6.48 -33.90 29.38
CA GLN A 817 7.74 -33.21 29.10
C GLN A 817 7.61 -31.68 29.07
N ILE A 818 6.39 -31.14 28.98
CA ILE A 818 6.15 -29.70 28.82
C ILE A 818 5.64 -29.07 30.13
N THR A 819 4.65 -29.69 30.78
CA THR A 819 3.98 -29.11 31.96
C THR A 819 3.79 -30.08 33.12
N SER A 820 4.13 -31.37 32.94
CA SER A 820 3.78 -32.46 33.84
C SER A 820 2.26 -32.67 33.95
N CYS A 821 1.55 -31.92 34.78
CA CYS A 821 0.10 -32.04 34.97
C CYS A 821 -0.54 -30.67 35.21
N ALA A 822 -1.84 -30.56 34.93
CA ALA A 822 -2.60 -29.37 35.32
C ALA A 822 -2.66 -29.20 36.85
N SER A 823 -2.91 -27.98 37.33
CA SER A 823 -2.95 -27.66 38.76
C SER A 823 -3.89 -28.58 39.55
N SER A 824 -3.37 -29.24 40.59
CA SER A 824 -4.11 -30.16 41.46
C SER A 824 -5.30 -29.49 42.15
N VAL A 825 -5.13 -28.25 42.61
CA VAL A 825 -6.16 -27.41 43.23
C VAL A 825 -7.29 -27.12 42.23
N VAL A 826 -6.93 -26.78 40.99
CA VAL A 826 -7.91 -26.46 39.95
C VAL A 826 -8.65 -27.71 39.48
N GLN A 827 -7.96 -28.85 39.37
CA GLN A 827 -8.60 -30.13 39.06
C GLN A 827 -9.64 -30.52 40.11
N HIS A 828 -9.37 -30.26 41.39
CA HIS A 828 -10.34 -30.48 42.47
C HIS A 828 -11.54 -29.52 42.36
N ALA A 829 -11.31 -28.25 42.04
CA ALA A 829 -12.40 -27.30 41.82
C ALA A 829 -13.29 -27.65 40.60
N ALA A 830 -12.69 -28.19 39.54
CA ALA A 830 -13.44 -28.64 38.36
C ALA A 830 -14.34 -29.85 38.65
N LEU A 831 -13.99 -30.68 39.63
CA LEU A 831 -14.91 -31.72 40.11
C LEU A 831 -16.18 -31.12 40.68
N ALA A 832 -16.08 -30.02 41.44
CA ALA A 832 -17.25 -29.31 41.94
C ALA A 832 -18.08 -28.74 40.78
N ALA A 833 -17.44 -28.20 39.73
CA ALA A 833 -18.14 -27.72 38.53
C ALA A 833 -18.96 -28.84 37.84
N LEU A 834 -18.41 -30.04 37.68
CA LEU A 834 -19.10 -31.17 37.05
C LEU A 834 -20.14 -31.84 37.96
N ARG A 835 -19.87 -31.92 39.27
CA ARG A 835 -20.72 -32.64 40.25
C ARG A 835 -21.71 -31.77 40.98
N GLY A 836 -21.64 -30.45 40.81
CA GLY A 836 -22.43 -29.50 41.59
C GLY A 836 -23.93 -29.53 41.30
N GLY A 837 -24.38 -30.33 40.32
CA GLY A 837 -25.80 -30.65 40.14
C GLY A 837 -26.67 -29.42 39.79
N PRO A 838 -27.96 -29.41 40.21
CA PRO A 838 -28.91 -28.35 39.85
C PRO A 838 -28.46 -26.92 40.20
N PRO A 839 -27.81 -26.63 41.35
CA PRO A 839 -27.32 -25.28 41.66
C PRO A 839 -26.37 -24.70 40.62
N ILE A 840 -25.37 -25.47 40.18
CA ILE A 840 -24.44 -25.02 39.13
C ILE A 840 -25.14 -24.89 37.79
N GLN A 841 -26.05 -25.81 37.45
CA GLN A 841 -26.82 -25.72 36.21
C GLN A 841 -27.70 -24.47 36.18
N ALA A 842 -28.35 -24.14 37.29
CA ALA A 842 -29.13 -22.92 37.45
C ALA A 842 -28.24 -21.67 37.32
N TRP A 843 -27.06 -21.69 37.93
CA TRP A 843 -26.08 -20.61 37.79
C TRP A 843 -25.64 -20.41 36.34
N VAL A 844 -25.34 -21.49 35.60
CA VAL A 844 -24.98 -21.41 34.18
C VAL A 844 -26.14 -20.85 33.36
N ALA A 845 -27.37 -21.34 33.57
CA ALA A 845 -28.56 -20.89 32.86
C ALA A 845 -28.83 -19.39 33.08
N GLU A 846 -28.69 -18.91 34.32
CA GLU A 846 -28.83 -17.50 34.69
C GLU A 846 -27.82 -16.62 33.92
N ARG A 847 -26.53 -17.02 33.92
CA ARG A 847 -25.47 -16.27 33.22
C ARG A 847 -25.64 -16.31 31.70
N VAL A 848 -26.12 -17.41 31.14
CA VAL A 848 -26.46 -17.51 29.70
C VAL A 848 -27.61 -16.57 29.36
N GLN A 849 -28.64 -16.49 30.22
CA GLN A 849 -29.75 -15.56 30.03
C GLN A 849 -29.29 -14.10 30.10
N GLU A 850 -28.40 -13.74 31.03
CA GLU A 850 -27.80 -12.40 31.08
C GLU A 850 -27.00 -12.09 29.80
N LEU A 851 -26.17 -13.03 29.34
CA LEU A 851 -25.41 -12.86 28.11
C LEU A 851 -26.32 -12.71 26.89
N ARG A 852 -27.48 -13.39 26.85
CA ARG A 852 -28.49 -13.23 25.81
C ARG A 852 -29.07 -11.82 25.81
N VAL A 853 -29.44 -11.28 26.98
CA VAL A 853 -29.93 -9.90 27.12
C VAL A 853 -28.87 -8.90 26.60
N LYS A 854 -27.61 -9.09 26.98
CA LYS A 854 -26.49 -8.26 26.50
C LYS A 854 -26.26 -8.38 24.99
N ARG A 855 -26.33 -9.59 24.44
CA ARG A 855 -26.28 -9.83 22.99
C ARG A 855 -27.35 -9.00 22.27
N ASP A 856 -28.60 -9.11 22.72
CA ASP A 856 -29.74 -8.46 22.07
C ASP A 856 -29.62 -6.93 22.16
N LEU A 857 -29.15 -6.40 23.29
CA LEU A 857 -28.84 -4.99 23.45
C LEU A 857 -27.77 -4.52 22.45
N VAL A 858 -26.63 -5.22 22.38
CA VAL A 858 -25.52 -4.87 21.49
C VAL A 858 -25.94 -4.95 20.02
N LEU A 859 -26.65 -6.01 19.63
CA LEU A 859 -27.17 -6.17 18.26
C LEU A 859 -28.14 -5.04 17.88
N THR A 860 -29.04 -4.66 18.79
CA THR A 860 -29.99 -3.56 18.57
C THR A 860 -29.25 -2.25 18.28
N ARG A 861 -28.20 -1.96 19.06
CA ARG A 861 -27.37 -0.76 18.87
C ARG A 861 -26.52 -0.79 17.61
N LEU A 862 -25.93 -1.94 17.27
CA LEU A 862 -25.12 -2.06 16.05
C LEU A 862 -25.99 -1.97 14.80
N ARG A 863 -27.17 -2.60 14.80
CA ARG A 863 -28.10 -2.57 13.65
C ARG A 863 -28.76 -1.21 13.45
N SER A 864 -28.84 -0.37 14.48
CA SER A 864 -29.31 1.01 14.31
C SER A 864 -28.27 1.92 13.65
N MET A 865 -27.03 1.45 13.42
CA MET A 865 -25.98 2.23 12.76
C MET A 865 -26.07 2.10 11.23
N PRO A 866 -26.15 3.22 10.47
CA PRO A 866 -26.16 3.16 9.01
C PRO A 866 -24.90 2.49 8.46
N GLY A 867 -25.05 1.50 7.59
CA GLY A 867 -23.93 0.81 6.94
C GLY A 867 -23.25 -0.28 7.77
N VAL A 868 -23.78 -0.62 8.95
CA VAL A 868 -23.32 -1.76 9.76
C VAL A 868 -24.28 -2.93 9.61
N GLU A 869 -23.76 -4.09 9.21
CA GLU A 869 -24.51 -5.35 9.19
C GLU A 869 -23.95 -6.31 10.22
N CYS A 870 -24.79 -7.01 10.97
CA CYS A 870 -24.32 -7.97 11.96
C CYS A 870 -25.25 -9.18 12.02
N ALA A 871 -24.69 -10.36 11.79
CA ALA A 871 -25.37 -11.63 12.01
C ALA A 871 -25.71 -11.79 13.50
N THR A 872 -26.84 -12.44 13.80
CA THR A 872 -27.19 -12.78 15.20
C THR A 872 -26.38 -14.02 15.61
N PRO A 873 -25.50 -13.94 16.61
CA PRO A 873 -24.85 -15.13 17.14
C PRO A 873 -25.85 -16.00 17.90
N GLN A 874 -25.79 -17.31 17.67
CA GLN A 874 -26.58 -18.31 18.40
C GLN A 874 -25.80 -18.93 19.56
N GLY A 875 -24.56 -18.50 19.82
CA GLY A 875 -23.79 -18.95 20.97
C GLY A 875 -22.52 -18.12 21.19
N ALA A 876 -21.67 -18.61 22.11
CA ALA A 876 -20.52 -17.88 22.63
C ALA A 876 -20.92 -16.50 23.16
N PHE A 877 -20.01 -15.52 23.17
CA PHE A 877 -20.33 -14.15 23.61
C PHE A 877 -19.67 -13.07 22.75
N TYR A 878 -19.71 -13.30 21.44
CA TYR A 878 -19.13 -12.45 20.41
C TYR A 878 -20.17 -11.99 19.41
N VAL A 879 -20.07 -10.74 18.97
CA VAL A 879 -20.71 -10.28 17.74
C VAL A 879 -19.64 -9.85 16.75
N LEU A 880 -19.88 -10.10 15.46
CA LEU A 880 -18.95 -9.80 14.38
C LEU A 880 -19.60 -8.83 13.36
N PRO A 881 -19.72 -7.53 13.68
CA PRO A 881 -20.20 -6.52 12.75
C PRO A 881 -19.33 -6.45 11.49
N ASN A 882 -20.00 -6.47 10.35
CA ASN A 882 -19.47 -6.17 9.03
C ASN A 882 -19.56 -4.67 8.80
N LEU A 883 -18.39 -4.04 8.63
CA LEU A 883 -18.24 -2.60 8.42
C LEU A 883 -17.90 -2.27 6.97
N SER A 884 -17.95 -3.24 6.04
CA SER A 884 -17.55 -3.09 4.63
C SER A 884 -18.21 -1.90 3.93
N LYS A 885 -19.48 -1.59 4.26
CA LYS A 885 -20.22 -0.47 3.65
C LYS A 885 -19.80 0.91 4.19
N LEU A 886 -19.20 0.98 5.38
CA LEU A 886 -18.64 2.22 5.92
C LEU A 886 -17.34 2.62 5.20
N PHE A 887 -16.61 1.65 4.63
CA PHE A 887 -15.45 1.93 3.78
C PHE A 887 -15.83 2.36 2.36
N GLN A 888 -17.13 2.47 2.04
CA GLN A 888 -17.64 2.83 0.71
C GLN A 888 -18.26 4.24 0.65
N LYS A 889 -18.37 4.97 1.77
CA LYS A 889 -18.91 6.34 1.81
C LYS A 889 -17.79 7.38 1.99
N GLU A 890 -17.87 8.39 1.11
CA GLU A 890 -17.14 9.68 1.05
C GLU A 890 -15.79 9.77 0.30
N GLY A 891 -15.75 10.76 -0.59
CA GLY A 891 -14.66 11.09 -1.50
C GLY A 891 -13.57 11.98 -0.90
N SER A 892 -13.05 11.65 0.27
CA SER A 892 -11.95 12.39 0.90
C SER A 892 -10.98 11.44 1.62
N LYS A 893 -9.74 11.39 1.12
CA LYS A 893 -8.56 10.66 1.65
C LYS A 893 -8.71 9.12 1.78
N ALA A 894 -7.92 8.40 0.98
CA ALA A 894 -7.84 6.94 1.03
C ALA A 894 -7.42 6.44 2.42
N TRP A 895 -8.34 5.75 3.11
CA TRP A 895 -8.00 4.89 4.25
C TRP A 895 -7.34 3.61 3.71
N PRO A 896 -6.26 3.10 4.32
CA PRO A 896 -5.71 1.80 3.97
C PRO A 896 -6.80 0.72 4.14
N SER A 897 -6.89 -0.18 3.17
CA SER A 897 -7.93 -1.20 2.98
C SER A 897 -7.95 -2.34 4.03
N THR A 898 -7.60 -2.06 5.28
CA THR A 898 -7.48 -3.06 6.35
C THR A 898 -8.12 -2.57 7.66
N CYS A 899 -9.00 -3.40 8.25
CA CYS A 899 -9.66 -3.18 9.54
C CYS A 899 -8.71 -2.77 10.70
N CYS A 900 -7.43 -3.18 10.68
CA CYS A 900 -6.42 -2.73 11.65
C CYS A 900 -6.31 -1.19 11.76
N CYS A 901 -6.45 -0.46 10.65
CA CYS A 901 -6.43 1.00 10.67
C CYS A 901 -7.66 1.60 11.36
N CYS A 902 -8.82 0.94 11.29
CA CYS A 902 -10.04 1.42 11.96
C CYS A 902 -9.97 1.19 13.48
N CYS A 903 -9.44 0.04 13.94
CA CYS A 903 -9.19 -0.18 15.36
C CYS A 903 -8.14 0.80 15.92
N CYS A 904 -7.04 1.02 15.20
CA CYS A 904 -6.02 2.00 15.59
C CYS A 904 -6.53 3.45 15.50
N CYS A 905 -7.35 3.82 14.50
CA CYS A 905 -7.95 5.15 14.41
C CYS A 905 -9.06 5.37 15.44
N CYS A 906 -9.87 4.37 15.80
CA CYS A 906 -10.77 4.51 16.95
C CYS A 906 -9.98 4.72 18.24
N CYS A 907 -8.83 4.07 18.42
CA CYS A 907 -7.93 4.33 19.54
C CYS A 907 -7.25 5.71 19.45
N CYS A 908 -6.81 6.17 18.28
CA CYS A 908 -6.08 7.43 18.10
C CYS A 908 -6.98 8.67 18.01
N CYS A 909 -8.13 8.62 17.33
CA CYS A 909 -9.04 9.77 17.20
C CYS A 909 -9.78 10.09 18.50
N CYS A 910 -10.10 9.08 19.33
CA CYS A 910 -10.68 9.33 20.66
C CYS A 910 -9.67 9.93 21.66
N CYS A 911 -8.36 9.85 21.40
CA CYS A 911 -7.35 10.52 22.24
C CYS A 911 -7.32 12.04 22.07
N CYS A 912 -7.96 12.63 21.05
CA CYS A 912 -7.80 14.05 20.73
C CYS A 912 -8.78 15.02 21.41
N ARG A 913 -9.79 14.57 22.19
CA ARG A 913 -10.60 15.45 23.07
C ARG A 913 -11.51 14.61 24.00
N CYS A 914 -11.32 14.75 25.31
CA CYS A 914 -12.25 14.53 26.44
C CYS A 914 -13.21 13.30 26.50
N TYR A 915 -13.16 12.31 25.64
CA TYR A 915 -14.15 11.21 25.64
C TYR A 915 -13.50 9.82 25.57
N GLY A 916 -13.80 8.97 26.56
CA GLY A 916 -13.14 7.70 26.85
C GLY A 916 -12.99 6.73 25.67
N CYS A 917 -11.89 5.98 25.68
CA CYS A 917 -11.42 5.13 24.59
C CYS A 917 -12.05 3.72 24.69
N CYS A 918 -12.72 3.25 23.63
CA CYS A 918 -13.18 1.86 23.51
C CYS A 918 -12.22 1.09 22.58
N CYS A 919 -11.50 0.09 23.11
CA CYS A 919 -10.56 -0.70 22.31
C CYS A 919 -11.30 -1.83 21.58
N PHE A 920 -11.55 -1.67 20.28
CA PHE A 920 -12.11 -2.72 19.41
C PHE A 920 -11.02 -3.70 18.96
N CYS A 921 -11.32 -5.00 18.89
CA CYS A 921 -10.36 -6.02 18.45
C CYS A 921 -10.64 -6.49 17.03
N CYS A 922 -9.65 -6.36 16.14
CA CYS A 922 -9.58 -7.15 14.92
C CYS A 922 -8.90 -8.50 15.26
N SER A 923 -9.62 -9.36 15.99
CA SER A 923 -9.18 -10.72 16.34
C SER A 923 -9.43 -11.74 15.22
N CYS A 924 -10.02 -11.32 14.10
CA CYS A 924 -10.41 -12.19 13.00
C CYS A 924 -9.49 -12.02 11.78
N CYS A 925 -9.35 -13.08 10.97
CA CYS A 925 -8.61 -13.05 9.70
C CYS A 925 -9.33 -12.28 8.58
N CYS A 926 -10.45 -11.60 8.86
CA CYS A 926 -11.24 -10.86 7.87
C CYS A 926 -10.84 -9.37 7.84
N SER A 927 -10.69 -8.82 6.63
CA SER A 927 -10.23 -7.44 6.39
C SER A 927 -11.28 -6.35 6.69
N CYS A 928 -12.56 -6.71 6.88
CA CYS A 928 -13.68 -5.76 6.97
C CYS A 928 -14.59 -5.93 8.21
N CYS A 929 -14.24 -6.78 9.18
CA CYS A 929 -15.06 -7.09 10.36
C CYS A 929 -14.32 -6.80 11.67
N CYS A 930 -15.04 -6.28 12.67
CA CYS A 930 -14.55 -6.08 14.04
C CYS A 930 -15.21 -7.08 15.00
N CYS A 931 -14.45 -7.71 15.89
CA CYS A 931 -15.02 -8.58 16.93
C CYS A 931 -15.31 -7.75 18.19
N VAL A 932 -16.54 -7.87 18.71
CA VAL A 932 -16.97 -7.21 19.94
C VAL A 932 -17.39 -8.26 20.96
N HIS A 933 -16.81 -8.16 22.15
CA HIS A 933 -17.04 -9.08 23.27
C HIS A 933 -18.03 -8.44 24.24
N TYR A 934 -19.19 -9.07 24.47
CA TYR A 934 -20.25 -8.49 25.32
C TYR A 934 -20.32 -9.13 26.72
N SER A 935 -19.27 -9.85 27.12
CA SER A 935 -19.22 -10.59 28.38
C SER A 935 -18.80 -9.76 29.59
N VAL A 936 -18.34 -8.51 29.42
CA VAL A 936 -17.77 -7.65 30.47
C VAL A 936 -18.68 -6.43 30.73
N GLY A 937 -18.91 -6.09 32.01
CA GLY A 937 -19.57 -4.84 32.43
C GLY A 937 -21.01 -4.96 32.93
N SER A 938 -21.47 -4.00 33.77
CA SER A 938 -22.89 -3.73 34.07
C SER A 938 -23.64 -3.29 32.80
N ASP A 939 -24.97 -3.43 32.76
CA ASP A 939 -25.77 -2.91 31.64
C ASP A 939 -25.47 -1.43 31.38
N GLU A 940 -25.29 -0.64 32.45
CA GLU A 940 -24.82 0.74 32.39
C GLU A 940 -23.43 0.88 31.76
N SER A 941 -22.46 0.00 32.02
CA SER A 941 -21.14 0.11 31.39
C SER A 941 -21.12 -0.33 29.92
N VAL A 942 -22.03 -1.21 29.48
CA VAL A 942 -22.27 -1.51 28.06
C VAL A 942 -22.98 -0.33 27.39
N ILE A 943 -23.85 0.38 28.11
CA ILE A 943 -24.55 1.60 27.68
C ILE A 943 -23.61 2.84 27.68
N GLU A 944 -22.73 2.98 28.66
CA GLU A 944 -21.74 4.06 28.85
C GLU A 944 -20.48 3.84 28.01
N SER A 945 -20.15 2.58 27.68
CA SER A 945 -19.27 2.31 26.55
C SER A 945 -19.96 2.90 25.35
N ARG A 946 -19.47 4.07 24.93
CA ARG A 946 -19.99 4.93 23.86
C ARG A 946 -19.80 4.27 22.49
N VAL A 947 -20.19 2.99 22.36
CA VAL A 947 -20.35 2.25 21.11
C VAL A 947 -21.17 3.09 20.12
N ALA A 948 -22.13 3.88 20.62
CA ALA A 948 -23.00 4.76 19.85
C ALA A 948 -22.42 6.14 19.48
N VAL A 949 -21.37 6.62 20.14
CA VAL A 949 -20.91 8.02 19.98
C VAL A 949 -19.58 8.11 19.22
N GLY A 950 -18.66 7.17 19.42
CA GLY A 950 -17.34 7.21 18.76
C GLY A 950 -17.42 7.07 17.24
N VAL A 951 -18.29 6.23 16.70
CA VAL A 951 -18.44 6.06 15.24
C VAL A 951 -19.34 7.15 14.64
N GLY A 952 -20.33 7.65 15.38
CA GLY A 952 -21.23 8.71 14.90
C GLY A 952 -20.64 10.13 14.98
N GLU A 953 -19.81 10.44 15.97
CA GLU A 953 -19.16 11.76 16.10
C GLU A 953 -17.92 11.91 15.21
N LEU A 954 -17.24 10.80 14.84
CA LEU A 954 -16.16 10.79 13.86
C LEU A 954 -16.60 11.32 12.48
N PHE A 955 -17.88 11.17 12.14
CA PHE A 955 -18.46 11.72 10.91
C PHE A 955 -19.04 13.14 11.10
N ARG A 956 -19.56 13.51 12.28
CA ARG A 956 -20.02 14.90 12.52
C ARG A 956 -18.88 15.91 12.58
N SER A 957 -17.67 15.52 13.01
CA SER A 957 -16.48 16.39 12.96
C SER A 957 -15.83 16.49 11.58
N HIS A 958 -16.48 15.96 10.53
CA HIS A 958 -16.08 16.16 9.13
C HIS A 958 -17.12 16.92 8.30
N GLU A 959 -18.33 17.13 8.83
CA GLU A 959 -19.31 18.07 8.28
C GLU A 959 -19.17 19.50 8.86
N GLN A 960 -18.28 19.71 9.85
CA GLN A 960 -17.77 21.02 10.29
C GLN A 960 -16.29 21.12 9.95
#